data_AF-A0A449AU44-F1
#
_entry.id   AF-A0A449AU44-F1
#
_cell.length_a   1.000
_cell.length_b   1.000
_cell.length_c   1.000
_cell.angle_alpha   90.00
_cell.angle_beta   90.00
_cell.angle_gamma   90.00
#
_symmetry.space_group_name_H-M   'P 1'
#
loop_
_entity.id
_entity.type
_entity.pdbx_description
1 polymer ?
#
loop_
_entity_poly.entity_id
_entity_poly.type
_entity_poly.pdbx_seq_one_letter_code
_entity_poly.pdbx_strand_id
1 'polypeptide(L)'
;MKISNEQLKIFYDIFKGHNVKINAVAGSGKTTTVLTVSKLLEEKKILLFTYNRALMEETKQRAEKEQIYNLDVYTFHSFAQKFYKVDARTDDGLIKLIQKENVTPSIMFSYDLIIIDEAQDLTPIYYHFAENTVRKDNLNSDHNLMILGDEKQCIYEFLGSSPLFLKRAEAFFKSNKEWKELNLSTSFRLTSNNALLINKIFYNKEIIKYGNRQSNDKINYFYLHDQNLYLLADTIYKKAKTFGAENIMILSPSVDKFSLVNNLIKKIDEIDKYENLNKTIYIYQTKNDNDKVINEIETRNKLVFSTYHQAKGIERDIVFVLSFDESYYDSFAKKFDRKKVPNITYVACTRARKELWLVHNVRKSYLPWISPSQLEKNHFITFWNKSLTGYIKPSDNQTNKIDEVDLVATELVKFLDYKVDNLIKSFFSVTLFETPISTIPTTFFKQIPNQITFKNSENKEITENVSNINGSLLAVNALIKKDAKLFVLEFNKLLKERRESTNPKIRLRFDSWALEKIEQILKKITKQPLEINEILFITIVFSTLQSGNIVQLSQIPEENLNWLTKNDLEMINKMFGIFLPESATYEFRVTHNYRPKNNIIKGDIDAIDDENKVVYEFKFTNDVQAAHFYQLAIYKYLLLKLDYDKYKEYQFVLFNIKNNYSYKLEIEDDKLEEMIKILVDEKTNQNVDDELFEETFIKINKDKKNLNLKNVFLNDEIKKINKAFEKMRKNDDLISPTSVDAKEEQSIAPTQKHKPFVIIDFETWNFHENPVQLAILDTSASPKERVKEYYFQPEPTLNMSSVLAANVDEKKVNRAPSFKEQWPEIKKFFNGNYIIIAHNASFDISVLRNKLLKISERIETDFLYFDSIKIFKNILQTPKEVGYKQEILCTLFGIKYDAHNATEDVVALYKLIDKAIGFEKLSLALEENPKLINSYFRYLKRNPK
;
A
#
# COMPACT_ATOMS: atom_id res chain seq x y z
N MET A 1 12.19 10.07 43.48
CA MET A 1 12.30 11.20 42.53
C MET A 1 11.92 12.47 43.28
N LYS A 2 12.60 13.60 43.08
CA LYS A 2 12.28 14.85 43.79
C LYS A 2 11.06 15.51 43.14
N ILE A 3 9.99 15.73 43.89
CA ILE A 3 8.75 16.36 43.42
C ILE A 3 9.04 17.82 43.03
N SER A 4 8.54 18.29 41.88
CA SER A 4 8.70 19.68 41.45
C SER A 4 7.72 20.63 42.17
N ASN A 5 8.04 21.92 42.24
CA ASN A 5 7.12 22.93 42.80
C ASN A 5 5.78 22.98 42.03
N GLU A 6 5.80 22.72 40.72
CA GLU A 6 4.58 22.64 39.89
C GLU A 6 3.72 21.45 40.30
N GLN A 7 4.34 20.27 40.52
CA GLN A 7 3.65 19.08 41.02
C GLN A 7 3.10 19.28 42.43
N LEU A 8 3.87 19.91 43.33
CA LEU A 8 3.39 20.24 44.68
C LEU A 8 2.14 21.12 44.65
N LYS A 9 2.08 22.10 43.74
CA LYS A 9 0.90 22.95 43.57
C LYS A 9 -0.31 22.15 43.10
N ILE A 10 -0.12 21.23 42.14
CA ILE A 10 -1.17 20.31 41.68
C ILE A 10 -1.71 19.49 42.86
N PHE A 11 -0.83 18.89 43.65
CA PHE A 11 -1.24 18.06 44.79
C PHE A 11 -1.96 18.88 45.86
N TYR A 12 -1.49 20.10 46.13
CA TYR A 12 -2.14 21.02 47.06
C TYR A 12 -3.58 21.37 46.64
N ASP A 13 -3.79 21.71 45.36
CA ASP A 13 -5.13 22.05 44.85
C ASP A 13 -6.07 20.83 44.84
N ILE A 14 -5.57 19.64 44.49
CA ILE A 14 -6.36 18.40 44.59
C ILE A 14 -6.73 18.11 46.06
N PHE A 15 -5.78 18.26 47.00
CA PHE A 15 -6.03 18.05 48.43
C PHE A 15 -7.05 19.05 49.02
N LYS A 16 -7.10 20.28 48.47
CA LYS A 16 -8.13 21.26 48.79
C LYS A 16 -9.50 20.95 48.20
N GLY A 17 -9.63 19.89 47.41
CA GLY A 17 -10.88 19.52 46.77
C GLY A 17 -11.17 20.35 45.51
N HIS A 18 -10.17 21.00 44.89
CA HIS A 18 -10.35 21.67 43.61
C HIS A 18 -10.28 20.67 42.43
N ASN A 19 -10.98 20.99 41.35
CA ASN A 19 -10.71 20.40 40.05
C ASN A 19 -9.50 21.06 39.43
N VAL A 20 -8.67 20.30 38.72
CA VAL A 20 -7.46 20.82 38.10
C VAL A 20 -7.44 20.50 36.61
N LYS A 21 -7.11 21.50 35.78
CA LYS A 21 -6.71 21.30 34.39
C LYS A 21 -5.25 21.67 34.23
N ILE A 22 -4.47 20.77 33.63
CA ILE A 22 -3.02 20.84 33.63
C ILE A 22 -2.52 20.79 32.19
N ASN A 23 -2.02 21.93 31.71
CA ASN A 23 -1.30 21.99 30.44
C ASN A 23 0.17 21.62 30.68
N ALA A 24 0.59 20.51 30.12
CA ALA A 24 1.90 19.95 30.31
C ALA A 24 2.71 20.05 29.02
N VAL A 25 4.04 20.05 29.13
CA VAL A 25 4.93 19.96 27.97
C VAL A 25 5.43 18.53 27.74
N ALA A 26 5.99 18.25 26.57
CA ALA A 26 6.57 16.95 26.25
C ALA A 26 7.60 16.50 27.30
N GLY A 27 7.42 15.29 27.85
CA GLY A 27 8.34 14.72 28.83
C GLY A 27 8.29 15.37 30.22
N SER A 28 7.20 16.04 30.56
CA SER A 28 7.03 16.73 31.85
C SER A 28 6.77 15.84 33.07
N GLY A 29 6.63 14.53 32.87
CA GLY A 29 6.36 13.58 33.96
C GLY A 29 4.87 13.49 34.32
N LYS A 30 3.97 13.56 33.33
CA LYS A 30 2.51 13.36 33.49
C LYS A 30 2.17 12.08 34.25
N THR A 31 2.60 10.92 33.74
CA THR A 31 2.41 9.61 34.40
C THR A 31 2.99 9.60 35.82
N THR A 32 4.17 10.17 36.03
CA THR A 32 4.77 10.28 37.37
C THR A 32 3.92 11.14 38.31
N THR A 33 3.30 12.21 37.79
CA THR A 33 2.37 13.06 38.56
C THR A 33 1.13 12.27 38.98
N VAL A 34 0.59 11.43 38.09
CA VAL A 34 -0.54 10.53 38.39
C VAL A 34 -0.18 9.49 39.45
N LEU A 35 0.98 8.84 39.33
CA LEU A 35 1.43 7.86 40.33
C LEU A 35 1.69 8.53 41.69
N THR A 36 2.27 9.73 41.68
CA THR A 36 2.57 10.47 42.92
C THR A 36 1.30 10.95 43.62
N VAL A 37 0.31 11.50 42.90
CA VAL A 37 -0.97 11.87 43.53
C VAL A 37 -1.68 10.64 44.07
N SER A 38 -1.58 9.49 43.39
CA SER A 38 -2.19 8.24 43.86
C SER A 38 -1.58 7.74 45.16
N LYS A 39 -0.26 7.87 45.31
CA LYS A 39 0.45 7.61 46.58
C LYS A 39 0.14 8.59 47.70
N LEU A 40 -0.18 9.84 47.37
CA LEU A 40 -0.50 10.84 48.39
C LEU A 40 -1.95 10.72 48.89
N LEU A 41 -2.81 10.02 48.14
CA LEU A 41 -4.23 9.85 48.42
C LEU A 41 -4.57 8.35 48.58
N GLU A 42 -3.79 7.60 49.36
CA GLU A 42 -3.91 6.14 49.50
C GLU A 42 -5.32 5.71 49.96
N GLU A 43 -6.03 6.57 50.68
CA GLU A 43 -7.39 6.36 51.16
C GLU A 43 -8.49 6.64 50.12
N LYS A 44 -8.14 7.27 48.99
CA LYS A 44 -9.08 7.65 47.92
C LYS A 44 -9.05 6.63 46.79
N LYS A 45 -10.22 6.33 46.22
CA LYS A 45 -10.32 5.50 45.02
C LYS A 45 -10.16 6.35 43.76
N ILE A 46 -9.18 6.03 42.93
CA ILE A 46 -8.79 6.86 41.78
C ILE A 46 -9.03 6.10 40.48
N LEU A 47 -9.64 6.77 39.51
CA LEU A 47 -9.80 6.28 38.15
C LEU A 47 -8.91 7.08 37.19
N LEU A 48 -8.07 6.40 36.41
CA LEU A 48 -7.30 6.98 35.33
C LEU A 48 -7.81 6.46 33.98
N PHE A 49 -8.24 7.38 33.11
CA PHE A 49 -8.41 7.13 31.69
C PHE A 49 -7.12 7.40 30.93
N THR A 50 -6.62 6.38 30.22
CA THR A 50 -5.51 6.49 29.27
C THR A 50 -6.02 6.41 27.83
N TYR A 51 -5.35 7.09 26.91
CA TYR A 51 -5.76 7.15 25.51
C TYR A 51 -5.64 5.79 24.78
N ASN A 52 -4.66 4.97 25.14
CA ASN A 52 -4.44 3.67 24.49
C ASN A 52 -4.06 2.56 25.48
N ARG A 53 -4.12 1.31 25.00
CA ARG A 53 -3.86 0.11 25.81
C ARG A 53 -2.39 0.00 26.25
N ALA A 54 -1.44 0.39 25.41
CA ALA A 54 -0.01 0.33 25.79
C ALA A 54 0.27 1.21 27.01
N LEU A 55 -0.22 2.45 27.00
CA LEU A 55 -0.14 3.38 28.14
C LEU A 55 -0.87 2.84 29.39
N MET A 56 -2.01 2.17 29.19
CA MET A 56 -2.76 1.53 30.27
C MET A 56 -1.90 0.45 30.96
N GLU A 57 -1.33 -0.48 30.19
CA GLU A 57 -0.51 -1.57 30.73
C GLU A 57 0.79 -1.06 31.35
N GLU A 58 1.48 -0.11 30.70
CA GLU A 58 2.71 0.51 31.25
C GLU A 58 2.42 1.19 32.60
N THR A 59 1.32 1.96 32.68
CA THR A 59 0.95 2.65 33.91
C THR A 59 0.57 1.68 35.02
N LYS A 60 -0.11 0.57 34.70
CA LYS A 60 -0.40 -0.50 35.66
C LYS A 60 0.86 -1.15 36.20
N GLN A 61 1.79 -1.55 35.33
CA GLN A 61 3.06 -2.14 35.74
C GLN A 61 3.86 -1.21 36.64
N ARG A 62 3.86 0.10 36.33
CA ARG A 62 4.51 1.11 37.19
C ARG A 62 3.79 1.27 38.53
N ALA A 63 2.47 1.28 38.55
CA ALA A 63 1.67 1.34 39.78
C ALA A 63 1.94 0.13 40.67
N GLU A 64 1.96 -1.09 40.11
CA GLU A 64 2.28 -2.33 40.81
C GLU A 64 3.68 -2.30 41.41
N LYS A 65 4.69 -1.91 40.61
CA LYS A 65 6.08 -1.77 41.07
C LYS A 65 6.20 -0.75 42.20
N GLU A 66 5.37 0.29 42.17
CA GLU A 66 5.32 1.34 43.16
C GLU A 66 4.35 1.06 44.32
N GLN A 67 3.74 -0.14 44.35
CA GLN A 67 2.78 -0.60 45.37
C GLN A 67 1.54 0.30 45.52
N ILE A 68 1.03 0.82 44.41
CA ILE A 68 -0.16 1.67 44.35
C ILE A 68 -1.38 0.80 44.02
N TYR A 69 -2.26 0.57 45.00
CA TYR A 69 -3.43 -0.31 44.86
C TYR A 69 -4.77 0.43 44.74
N ASN A 70 -4.79 1.73 44.99
CA ASN A 70 -5.97 2.58 44.93
C ASN A 70 -6.22 3.21 43.54
N LEU A 71 -5.37 2.90 42.56
CA LEU A 71 -5.42 3.44 41.20
C LEU A 71 -5.95 2.39 40.21
N ASP A 72 -7.15 2.64 39.70
CA ASP A 72 -7.79 1.90 38.63
C ASP A 72 -7.43 2.52 37.28
N VAL A 73 -6.72 1.80 36.40
CA VAL A 73 -6.29 2.32 35.08
C VAL A 73 -7.04 1.62 33.95
N TYR A 74 -7.72 2.40 33.11
CA TYR A 74 -8.47 1.90 31.96
C TYR A 74 -8.29 2.79 30.72
N THR A 75 -8.51 2.20 29.54
CA THR A 75 -8.90 2.98 28.37
C THR A 75 -10.41 3.19 28.40
N PHE A 76 -10.94 4.14 27.61
CA PHE A 76 -12.40 4.32 27.49
C PHE A 76 -13.11 3.02 27.10
N HIS A 77 -12.55 2.30 26.12
CA HIS A 77 -13.04 1.00 25.66
C HIS A 77 -13.00 -0.09 26.74
N SER A 78 -11.87 -0.25 27.45
CA SER A 78 -11.75 -1.31 28.46
C SER A 78 -12.62 -1.03 29.69
N PHE A 79 -12.83 0.25 30.03
CA PHE A 79 -13.79 0.66 31.06
C PHE A 79 -15.22 0.33 30.63
N ALA A 80 -15.62 0.70 29.42
CA ALA A 80 -16.94 0.40 28.86
C ALA A 80 -17.23 -1.12 28.89
N GLN A 81 -16.26 -1.92 28.47
CA GLN A 81 -16.38 -3.37 28.46
C GLN A 81 -16.52 -3.98 29.87
N LYS A 82 -15.74 -3.47 30.84
CA LYS A 82 -15.79 -3.97 32.22
C LYS A 82 -17.10 -3.60 32.92
N PHE A 83 -17.47 -2.32 32.90
CA PHE A 83 -18.53 -1.76 33.75
C PHE A 83 -19.91 -1.73 33.10
N TYR A 84 -20.00 -1.57 31.78
CA TYR A 84 -21.29 -1.54 31.06
C TYR A 84 -21.60 -2.86 30.33
N LYS A 85 -20.66 -3.82 30.33
CA LYS A 85 -20.79 -5.12 29.65
C LYS A 85 -21.16 -5.00 28.17
N VAL A 86 -20.76 -3.89 27.54
CA VAL A 86 -20.89 -3.68 26.10
C VAL A 86 -19.58 -4.07 25.43
N ASP A 87 -19.67 -4.70 24.26
CA ASP A 87 -18.48 -4.92 23.46
C ASP A 87 -18.03 -3.59 22.84
N ALA A 88 -17.00 -3.01 23.45
CA ALA A 88 -16.37 -1.77 23.04
C ALA A 88 -14.96 -2.03 22.51
N ARG A 89 -14.73 -3.08 21.71
CA ARG A 89 -13.46 -3.22 20.97
C ARG A 89 -13.25 -2.10 19.93
N THR A 90 -14.33 -1.44 19.53
CA THR A 90 -14.39 -0.32 18.60
C THR A 90 -15.26 0.80 19.18
N ASP A 91 -15.24 1.97 18.55
CA ASP A 91 -16.03 3.13 18.97
C ASP A 91 -17.55 2.88 18.89
N ASP A 92 -18.00 1.92 18.08
CA ASP A 92 -19.41 1.55 17.94
C ASP A 92 -20.04 1.16 19.29
N GLY A 93 -19.28 0.50 20.17
CA GLY A 93 -19.74 0.15 21.52
C GLY A 93 -19.98 1.39 22.38
N LEU A 94 -19.10 2.39 22.28
CA LEU A 94 -19.24 3.67 22.98
C LEU A 94 -20.40 4.48 22.42
N ILE A 95 -20.54 4.53 21.09
CA ILE A 95 -21.65 5.21 20.40
C ILE A 95 -23.00 4.68 20.88
N LYS A 96 -23.16 3.35 20.99
CA LYS A 96 -24.38 2.72 21.52
C LYS A 96 -24.70 3.12 22.95
N LEU A 97 -23.67 3.31 23.79
CA LEU A 97 -23.83 3.78 25.17
C LEU A 97 -24.29 5.24 25.20
N ILE A 98 -23.72 6.09 24.35
CA ILE A 98 -24.03 7.53 24.28
C ILE A 98 -25.45 7.79 23.74
N GLN A 99 -25.88 7.02 22.73
CA GLN A 99 -27.19 7.20 22.10
C GLN A 99 -28.36 6.79 23.00
N LYS A 100 -28.18 5.80 23.86
CA LYS A 100 -29.23 5.31 24.77
C LYS A 100 -29.37 6.25 25.96
N GLU A 101 -30.59 6.77 26.19
CA GLU A 101 -30.80 7.78 27.24
C GLU A 101 -30.63 7.22 28.67
N ASN A 102 -31.06 5.98 28.87
CA ASN A 102 -31.13 5.33 30.19
C ASN A 102 -30.18 4.13 30.32
N VAL A 103 -28.95 4.25 29.81
CA VAL A 103 -27.93 3.26 30.16
C VAL A 103 -27.44 3.53 31.57
N THR A 104 -27.36 2.47 32.36
CA THR A 104 -26.68 2.43 33.66
C THR A 104 -25.55 1.40 33.60
N PRO A 105 -24.46 1.58 34.36
CA PRO A 105 -23.44 0.56 34.51
C PRO A 105 -24.04 -0.75 35.03
N SER A 106 -23.56 -1.87 34.52
CA SER A 106 -23.86 -3.20 35.08
C SER A 106 -23.07 -3.48 36.36
N ILE A 107 -21.92 -2.82 36.52
CA ILE A 107 -21.11 -2.85 37.74
C ILE A 107 -21.07 -1.42 38.28
N MET A 108 -21.56 -1.23 39.50
CA MET A 108 -21.51 0.06 40.16
C MET A 108 -20.07 0.43 40.53
N PHE A 109 -19.76 1.73 40.45
CA PHE A 109 -18.45 2.26 40.83
C PHE A 109 -18.58 3.62 41.51
N SER A 110 -17.61 3.92 42.36
CA SER A 110 -17.53 5.14 43.16
C SER A 110 -16.06 5.54 43.25
N TYR A 111 -15.68 6.57 42.49
CA TYR A 111 -14.33 7.11 42.45
C TYR A 111 -14.31 8.51 43.05
N ASP A 112 -13.29 8.80 43.85
CA ASP A 112 -13.08 10.09 44.51
C ASP A 112 -12.30 11.07 43.63
N LEU A 113 -11.42 10.55 42.78
CA LEU A 113 -10.67 11.33 41.80
C LEU A 113 -10.71 10.63 40.44
N ILE A 114 -11.16 11.34 39.42
CA ILE A 114 -11.14 10.88 38.03
C ILE A 114 -10.13 11.70 37.24
N ILE A 115 -9.18 11.00 36.64
CA ILE A 115 -8.07 11.57 35.88
C ILE A 115 -8.27 11.22 34.40
N ILE A 116 -8.20 12.22 33.53
CA ILE A 116 -8.18 12.04 32.08
C ILE A 116 -6.82 12.50 31.57
N ASP A 117 -5.99 11.55 31.13
CA ASP A 117 -4.70 11.84 30.49
C ASP A 117 -4.86 12.02 28.97
N GLU A 118 -3.95 12.79 28.37
CA GLU A 118 -3.98 13.21 26.96
C GLU A 118 -5.33 13.82 26.54
N ALA A 119 -5.91 14.69 27.37
CA ALA A 119 -7.24 15.25 27.14
C ALA A 119 -7.39 16.04 25.82
N GLN A 120 -6.28 16.52 25.25
CA GLN A 120 -6.27 17.15 23.91
C GLN A 120 -6.59 16.17 22.77
N ASP A 121 -6.45 14.86 23.01
CA ASP A 121 -6.75 13.80 22.04
C ASP A 121 -8.17 13.26 22.18
N LEU A 122 -8.98 13.80 23.11
CA LEU A 122 -10.39 13.44 23.19
C LEU A 122 -11.07 13.76 21.87
N THR A 123 -11.77 12.78 21.32
CA THR A 123 -12.79 13.01 20.29
C THR A 123 -14.13 13.28 20.97
N PRO A 124 -15.14 13.80 20.25
CA PRO A 124 -16.46 14.02 20.82
C PRO A 124 -17.08 12.74 21.39
N ILE A 125 -16.83 11.58 20.78
CA ILE A 125 -17.26 10.26 21.30
C ILE A 125 -16.64 10.00 22.67
N TYR A 126 -15.31 10.15 22.81
CA TYR A 126 -14.62 9.91 24.08
C TYR A 126 -15.03 10.91 25.15
N TYR A 127 -15.19 12.18 24.78
CA TYR A 127 -15.70 13.22 25.66
C TYR A 127 -17.08 12.85 26.22
N HIS A 128 -18.06 12.54 25.37
CA HIS A 128 -19.41 12.24 25.82
C HIS A 128 -19.48 11.00 26.70
N PHE A 129 -18.68 9.97 26.38
CA PHE A 129 -18.57 8.79 27.23
C PHE A 129 -17.95 9.11 28.59
N ALA A 130 -16.87 9.89 28.62
CA ALA A 130 -16.21 10.33 29.83
C ALA A 130 -17.15 11.18 30.70
N GLU A 131 -17.84 12.16 30.11
CA GLU A 131 -18.75 13.06 30.82
C GLU A 131 -19.98 12.31 31.39
N ASN A 132 -20.54 11.34 30.65
CA ASN A 132 -21.58 10.47 31.21
C ASN A 132 -21.05 9.67 32.40
N THR A 133 -19.87 9.07 32.26
CA THR A 133 -19.23 8.28 33.33
C THR A 133 -18.96 9.13 34.57
N VAL A 134 -18.45 10.34 34.38
CA VAL A 134 -18.09 11.29 35.44
C VAL A 134 -19.34 11.82 36.15
N ARG A 135 -20.32 12.35 35.41
CA ARG A 135 -21.43 13.11 35.98
C ARG A 135 -22.64 12.26 36.34
N LYS A 136 -22.95 11.24 35.54
CA LYS A 136 -24.19 10.46 35.67
C LYS A 136 -23.96 9.16 36.43
N ASP A 137 -22.89 8.46 36.10
CA ASP A 137 -22.76 7.04 36.45
C ASP A 137 -21.84 6.79 37.67
N ASN A 138 -20.93 7.71 37.99
CA ASN A 138 -20.11 7.64 39.20
C ASN A 138 -20.96 7.93 40.45
N LEU A 139 -21.00 6.98 41.41
CA LEU A 139 -21.83 7.11 42.60
C LEU A 139 -21.37 8.23 43.54
N ASN A 140 -20.07 8.55 43.58
CA ASN A 140 -19.59 9.70 44.32
C ASN A 140 -19.81 10.97 43.51
N SER A 141 -20.88 11.71 43.80
CA SER A 141 -21.15 13.01 43.17
C SER A 141 -20.19 14.13 43.61
N ASP A 142 -19.47 13.94 44.72
CA ASP A 142 -18.46 14.86 45.26
C ASP A 142 -17.02 14.41 44.90
N HIS A 143 -16.83 13.89 43.69
CA HIS A 143 -15.51 13.51 43.17
C HIS A 143 -14.72 14.74 42.67
N ASN A 144 -13.41 14.59 42.52
CA ASN A 144 -12.51 15.58 41.93
C ASN A 144 -12.13 15.17 40.51
N LEU A 145 -11.81 16.16 39.68
CA LEU A 145 -11.35 15.97 38.31
C LEU A 145 -9.92 16.49 38.15
N MET A 146 -9.11 15.69 37.47
CA MET A 146 -7.77 16.08 37.01
C MET A 146 -7.69 15.83 35.50
N ILE A 147 -7.73 16.91 34.73
CA ILE A 147 -7.65 16.86 33.26
C ILE A 147 -6.23 17.25 32.85
N LEU A 148 -5.50 16.32 32.25
CA LEU A 148 -4.08 16.42 31.99
C LEU A 148 -3.80 16.20 30.50
N GLY A 149 -2.88 16.96 29.93
CA GLY A 149 -2.52 16.81 28.52
C GLY A 149 -1.46 17.78 28.06
N ASP A 150 -1.14 17.77 26.77
CA ASP A 150 -0.23 18.71 26.12
C ASP A 150 -0.89 19.24 24.85
N GLU A 151 -1.37 20.48 24.88
CA GLU A 151 -2.09 21.10 23.75
C GLU A 151 -1.28 21.07 22.44
N LYS A 152 0.06 21.11 22.52
CA LYS A 152 0.97 21.15 21.37
C LYS A 152 1.24 19.76 20.81
N GLN A 153 0.73 18.71 21.46
CA GLN A 153 0.74 17.35 20.95
C GLN A 153 -0.61 16.93 20.36
N CYS A 154 -1.61 17.81 20.24
CA CYS A 154 -2.83 17.50 19.51
C CYS A 154 -2.52 17.38 18.00
N ILE A 155 -2.53 16.16 17.47
CA ILE A 155 -2.15 15.86 16.07
C ILE A 155 -3.14 14.91 15.38
N TYR A 156 -4.25 14.56 16.05
CA TYR A 156 -5.29 13.67 15.55
C TYR A 156 -6.58 14.43 15.24
N GLU A 157 -6.47 15.73 14.91
CA GLU A 157 -7.61 16.63 14.65
C GLU A 157 -8.49 16.12 13.51
N PHE A 158 -7.89 15.41 12.54
CA PHE A 158 -8.61 14.71 11.46
C PHE A 158 -9.53 13.57 11.96
N LEU A 159 -9.38 13.10 13.21
CA LEU A 159 -10.31 12.17 13.87
C LEU A 159 -11.33 12.90 14.76
N GLY A 160 -11.37 14.23 14.70
CA GLY A 160 -12.20 15.10 15.53
C GLY A 160 -11.59 15.45 16.89
N SER A 161 -10.32 15.13 17.16
CA SER A 161 -9.69 15.54 18.41
C SER A 161 -9.48 17.06 18.48
N SER A 162 -9.43 17.64 19.68
CA SER A 162 -9.22 19.09 19.82
C SER A 162 -8.48 19.47 21.12
N PRO A 163 -7.52 20.42 21.06
CA PRO A 163 -6.90 20.96 22.27
C PRO A 163 -7.90 21.69 23.19
N LEU A 164 -9.09 22.06 22.71
CA LEU A 164 -10.12 22.72 23.51
C LEU A 164 -10.66 21.83 24.64
N PHE A 165 -10.66 20.49 24.47
CA PHE A 165 -11.05 19.59 25.55
C PHE A 165 -10.13 19.68 26.78
N LEU A 166 -8.86 20.04 26.58
CA LEU A 166 -7.91 20.34 27.65
C LEU A 166 -8.04 21.80 28.11
N LYS A 167 -7.93 22.75 27.18
CA LYS A 167 -7.89 24.20 27.48
C LYS A 167 -9.15 24.69 28.19
N ARG A 168 -10.31 24.17 27.78
CA ARG A 168 -11.64 24.56 28.25
C ARG A 168 -12.31 23.41 28.99
N ALA A 169 -11.53 22.59 29.69
CA ALA A 169 -12.02 21.45 30.48
C ALA A 169 -13.18 21.84 31.41
N GLU A 170 -13.12 23.02 32.04
CA GLU A 170 -14.17 23.55 32.91
C GLU A 170 -15.49 23.80 32.19
N ALA A 171 -15.44 24.06 30.88
CA ALA A 171 -16.63 24.21 30.07
C ALA A 171 -17.24 22.84 29.75
N PHE A 172 -16.41 21.83 29.46
CA PHE A 172 -16.84 20.50 29.02
C PHE A 172 -17.32 19.58 30.16
N PHE A 173 -16.59 19.57 31.28
CA PHE A 173 -16.86 18.74 32.45
C PHE A 173 -17.49 19.59 33.55
N LYS A 174 -18.82 19.59 33.64
CA LYS A 174 -19.53 20.43 34.61
C LYS A 174 -19.31 19.91 36.03
N SER A 175 -18.90 20.80 36.91
CA SER A 175 -18.68 20.50 38.33
C SER A 175 -19.06 21.70 39.18
N ASN A 176 -19.49 21.42 40.42
CA ASN A 176 -19.74 22.45 41.44
C ASN A 176 -18.45 22.85 42.19
N LYS A 177 -17.33 22.15 41.94
CA LYS A 177 -16.03 22.44 42.54
C LYS A 177 -15.27 23.50 41.75
N GLU A 178 -14.45 24.27 42.44
CA GLU A 178 -13.59 25.29 41.82
C GLU A 178 -12.59 24.63 40.86
N TRP A 179 -12.37 25.24 39.70
CA TRP A 179 -11.35 24.82 38.72
C TRP A 179 -10.07 25.64 38.86
N LYS A 180 -8.92 24.96 38.85
CA LYS A 180 -7.59 25.57 38.83
C LYS A 180 -6.87 25.21 37.55
N GLU A 181 -6.30 26.22 36.90
CA GLU A 181 -5.44 26.05 35.74
C GLU A 181 -3.98 26.03 36.18
N LEU A 182 -3.30 24.93 35.88
CA LEU A 182 -1.93 24.66 36.30
C LEU A 182 -1.09 24.24 35.09
N ASN A 183 0.23 24.32 35.24
CA ASN A 183 1.16 23.97 34.17
C ASN A 183 2.22 23.00 34.70
N LEU A 184 2.64 22.07 33.85
CA LEU A 184 3.88 21.31 34.01
C LEU A 184 4.85 21.75 32.90
N SER A 185 5.62 22.80 33.17
CA SER A 185 6.47 23.44 32.16
C SER A 185 7.88 22.82 32.06
N THR A 186 8.27 21.98 33.02
CA THR A 186 9.61 21.39 33.05
C THR A 186 9.65 20.02 32.39
N SER A 187 10.40 19.88 31.29
CA SER A 187 10.67 18.60 30.62
C SER A 187 11.86 17.87 31.23
N PHE A 188 11.67 16.61 31.60
CA PHE A 188 12.72 15.69 32.02
C PHE A 188 13.23 14.80 30.87
N ARG A 189 12.59 14.89 29.70
CA ARG A 189 12.98 14.19 28.48
C ARG A 189 14.04 14.97 27.71
N LEU A 190 13.75 16.25 27.46
CA LEU A 190 14.53 17.09 26.55
C LEU A 190 15.82 17.57 27.21
N THR A 191 16.87 17.70 26.40
CA THR A 191 18.10 18.41 26.77
C THR A 191 17.83 19.92 26.84
N SER A 192 18.73 20.65 27.50
CA SER A 192 18.73 22.12 27.50
C SER A 192 18.69 22.72 26.09
N ASN A 193 19.50 22.19 25.16
CA ASN A 193 19.54 22.68 23.77
C ASN A 193 18.26 22.35 22.98
N ASN A 194 17.63 21.19 23.23
CA ASN A 194 16.34 20.87 22.62
C ASN A 194 15.24 21.82 23.12
N ALA A 195 15.23 22.15 24.42
CA ALA A 195 14.29 23.14 24.96
C ALA A 195 14.55 24.55 24.38
N LEU A 196 15.81 24.95 24.22
CA LEU A 196 16.19 26.21 23.58
C LEU A 196 15.75 26.28 22.10
N LEU A 197 15.83 25.18 21.35
CA LEU A 197 15.29 25.11 19.99
C LEU A 197 13.79 25.45 19.98
N ILE A 198 12.99 24.81 20.83
CA ILE A 198 11.56 25.08 20.92
C ILE A 198 11.29 26.52 21.37
N ASN A 199 11.97 26.99 22.41
CA ASN A 199 11.69 28.31 22.97
C ASN A 199 12.14 29.44 22.05
N LYS A 200 13.34 29.36 21.48
CA LYS A 200 13.96 30.44 20.70
C LYS A 200 13.67 30.38 19.22
N ILE A 201 13.50 29.18 18.63
CA ILE A 201 13.30 29.03 17.19
C ILE A 201 11.82 28.79 16.84
N PHE A 202 11.10 27.95 17.59
CA PHE A 202 9.72 27.62 17.22
C PHE A 202 8.76 28.74 17.67
N TYR A 203 8.82 29.15 18.94
CA TYR A 203 7.80 30.02 19.52
C TYR A 203 8.29 31.42 19.91
N ASN A 204 9.60 31.66 19.88
CA ASN A 204 10.24 32.88 20.40
C ASN A 204 9.71 33.30 21.79
N LYS A 205 9.44 32.31 22.65
CA LYS A 205 8.86 32.43 23.98
C LYS A 205 9.32 31.24 24.82
N GLU A 206 9.54 31.43 26.12
CA GLU A 206 9.80 30.30 27.02
C GLU A 206 8.51 29.47 27.20
N ILE A 207 8.44 28.34 26.49
CA ILE A 207 7.34 27.36 26.57
C ILE A 207 7.75 26.16 27.42
N ILE A 208 9.01 25.74 27.32
CA ILE A 208 9.55 24.54 27.98
C ILE A 208 10.76 24.92 28.83
N LYS A 209 10.74 24.54 30.11
CA LYS A 209 11.94 24.50 30.95
C LYS A 209 12.59 23.12 30.84
N TYR A 210 13.91 23.05 30.87
CA TYR A 210 14.62 21.78 30.93
C TYR A 210 14.88 21.40 32.39
N GLY A 211 14.71 20.12 32.71
CA GLY A 211 15.04 19.57 34.03
C GLY A 211 16.53 19.27 34.17
N ASN A 212 16.85 18.14 34.79
CA ASN A 212 18.24 17.80 35.13
C ASN A 212 19.10 17.31 33.93
N ARG A 213 18.52 17.16 32.74
CA ARG A 213 19.25 16.73 31.54
C ARG A 213 19.96 17.92 30.90
N GLN A 214 21.09 18.31 31.50
CA GLN A 214 22.05 19.18 30.85
C GLN A 214 22.84 18.35 29.84
N SER A 215 22.86 18.81 28.59
CA SER A 215 23.78 18.27 27.59
C SER A 215 24.47 19.43 26.88
N ASN A 216 25.78 19.26 26.66
CA ASN A 216 26.56 20.15 25.80
C ASN A 216 26.37 19.78 24.31
N ASP A 217 25.68 18.68 24.01
CA ASP A 217 25.42 18.24 22.65
C ASP A 217 24.54 19.27 21.94
N LYS A 218 25.08 19.81 20.86
CA LYS A 218 24.38 20.78 20.01
C LYS A 218 23.32 20.09 19.16
N ILE A 219 22.31 20.85 18.76
CA ILE A 219 21.36 20.41 17.73
C ILE A 219 22.09 20.30 16.40
N ASN A 220 21.95 19.19 15.69
CA ASN A 220 22.60 18.99 14.41
C ASN A 220 21.65 19.41 13.28
N TYR A 221 21.97 20.48 12.57
CA TYR A 221 21.22 20.90 11.38
C TYR A 221 21.97 20.44 10.13
N PHE A 222 21.41 19.48 9.40
CA PHE A 222 22.04 18.83 8.25
C PHE A 222 21.40 19.31 6.94
N TYR A 223 22.19 20.03 6.14
CA TYR A 223 21.80 20.38 4.78
C TYR A 223 22.01 19.18 3.85
N LEU A 224 20.90 18.66 3.33
CA LEU A 224 20.84 17.47 2.50
C LEU A 224 20.65 17.85 1.03
N HIS A 225 21.50 17.29 0.18
CA HIS A 225 21.37 17.23 -1.27
C HIS A 225 21.53 15.76 -1.71
N ASP A 226 21.08 15.40 -2.91
CA ASP A 226 21.18 14.01 -3.39
C ASP A 226 22.63 13.48 -3.37
N GLN A 227 23.60 14.37 -3.56
CA GLN A 227 25.03 14.05 -3.60
C GLN A 227 25.63 13.67 -2.24
N ASN A 228 25.06 14.12 -1.12
CA ASN A 228 25.58 13.82 0.23
C ASN A 228 24.65 12.90 1.04
N LEU A 229 23.70 12.23 0.40
CA LEU A 229 22.82 11.26 1.05
C LEU A 229 23.60 10.12 1.73
N TYR A 230 24.69 9.65 1.11
CA TYR A 230 25.55 8.62 1.69
C TYR A 230 26.13 9.03 3.04
N LEU A 231 26.54 10.31 3.19
CA LEU A 231 27.08 10.82 4.45
C LEU A 231 26.04 10.79 5.57
N LEU A 232 24.77 11.09 5.27
CA LEU A 232 23.68 10.97 6.23
C LEU A 232 23.45 9.50 6.63
N ALA A 233 23.44 8.59 5.64
CA ALA A 233 23.30 7.15 5.87
C ALA A 233 24.42 6.59 6.76
N ASP A 234 25.67 6.93 6.45
CA ASP A 234 26.86 6.55 7.22
C ASP A 234 26.82 7.10 8.65
N THR A 235 26.38 8.35 8.82
CA THR A 235 26.19 8.95 10.15
C THR A 235 25.17 8.17 10.98
N ILE A 236 24.03 7.80 10.38
CA ILE A 236 22.99 7.02 11.05
C ILE A 236 23.51 5.62 11.39
N TYR A 237 24.16 4.95 10.44
CA TYR A 237 24.74 3.62 10.63
C TYR A 237 25.75 3.59 11.78
N LYS A 238 26.73 4.51 11.77
CA LYS A 238 27.73 4.63 12.85
C LYS A 238 27.09 4.84 14.20
N LYS A 239 26.09 5.74 14.29
CA LYS A 239 25.34 5.93 15.53
C LYS A 239 24.60 4.66 15.94
N ALA A 240 24.01 3.92 15.01
CA ALA A 240 23.30 2.68 15.32
C ALA A 240 24.24 1.61 15.90
N LYS A 241 25.48 1.52 15.40
CA LYS A 241 26.51 0.64 15.97
C LYS A 241 26.99 1.12 17.34
N THR A 242 27.15 2.43 17.55
CA THR A 242 27.64 2.99 18.82
C THR A 242 26.60 2.96 19.95
N PHE A 243 25.35 3.33 19.66
CA PHE A 243 24.30 3.52 20.66
C PHE A 243 23.26 2.38 20.70
N GLY A 244 23.34 1.44 19.74
CA GLY A 244 22.32 0.42 19.52
C GLY A 244 21.20 0.94 18.61
N ALA A 245 20.82 0.13 17.62
CA ALA A 245 19.84 0.50 16.59
C ALA A 245 18.48 0.90 17.19
N GLU A 246 18.04 0.19 18.23
CA GLU A 246 16.79 0.47 18.95
C GLU A 246 16.74 1.82 19.63
N ASN A 247 17.89 2.48 19.86
CA ASN A 247 17.96 3.80 20.48
C ASN A 247 17.89 4.94 19.46
N ILE A 248 17.68 4.62 18.18
CA ILE A 248 17.67 5.59 17.09
C ILE A 248 16.35 5.53 16.32
N MET A 249 15.82 6.69 15.99
CA MET A 249 14.61 6.83 15.19
C MET A 249 14.76 7.89 14.10
N ILE A 250 14.25 7.58 12.92
CA ILE A 250 14.18 8.45 11.77
C ILE A 250 12.70 8.76 11.52
N LEU A 251 12.38 10.05 11.57
CA LEU A 251 11.05 10.59 11.41
C LEU A 251 10.93 11.32 10.08
N SER A 252 9.87 11.03 9.35
CA SER A 252 9.54 11.69 8.08
C SER A 252 8.05 12.05 8.06
N PRO A 253 7.59 13.07 7.31
CA PRO A 253 6.15 13.32 7.14
C PRO A 253 5.42 12.11 6.54
N SER A 254 6.09 11.37 5.65
CA SER A 254 5.64 10.10 5.10
C SER A 254 6.81 9.13 4.96
N VAL A 255 6.55 7.85 5.17
CA VAL A 255 7.49 6.74 4.95
C VAL A 255 7.19 5.98 3.65
N ASP A 256 6.24 6.46 2.84
CA ASP A 256 5.76 5.76 1.65
C ASP A 256 6.76 5.74 0.48
N LYS A 257 6.41 4.86 -0.46
CA LYS A 257 7.12 4.27 -1.62
C LYS A 257 8.06 5.20 -2.41
N PHE A 258 7.87 6.52 -2.38
CA PHE A 258 8.58 7.48 -3.23
C PHE A 258 9.31 8.58 -2.46
N SER A 259 10.19 8.18 -1.53
CA SER A 259 10.81 9.14 -0.62
C SER A 259 12.29 8.91 -0.39
N LEU A 260 12.93 10.00 0.06
CA LEU A 260 14.23 10.04 0.71
C LEU A 260 14.44 8.89 1.70
N VAL A 261 13.39 8.45 2.41
CA VAL A 261 13.43 7.34 3.37
C VAL A 261 13.90 6.04 2.72
N ASN A 262 13.29 5.63 1.61
CA ASN A 262 13.67 4.36 0.94
C ASN A 262 15.12 4.42 0.41
N ASN A 263 15.55 5.57 -0.10
CA ASN A 263 16.94 5.73 -0.54
C ASN A 263 17.90 5.70 0.65
N LEU A 264 17.53 6.30 1.78
CA LEU A 264 18.32 6.30 3.00
C LEU A 264 18.45 4.89 3.58
N ILE A 265 17.35 4.13 3.64
CA ILE A 265 17.35 2.72 4.07
C ILE A 265 18.25 1.89 3.15
N LYS A 266 18.11 2.01 1.82
CA LYS A 266 18.98 1.34 0.86
C LYS A 266 20.46 1.62 1.13
N LYS A 267 20.82 2.88 1.40
CA LYS A 267 22.20 3.25 1.71
C LYS A 267 22.69 2.69 3.04
N ILE A 268 21.86 2.65 4.07
CA ILE A 268 22.21 2.02 5.35
C ILE A 268 22.43 0.51 5.17
N ASP A 269 21.56 -0.17 4.43
CA ASP A 269 21.71 -1.60 4.11
C ASP A 269 22.97 -1.87 3.26
N GLU A 270 23.29 -1.01 2.29
CA GLU A 270 24.53 -1.09 1.51
C GLU A 270 25.78 -0.97 2.40
N ILE A 271 25.77 -0.05 3.38
CA ILE A 271 26.87 0.15 4.33
C ILE A 271 27.00 -1.05 5.28
N ASP A 272 25.90 -1.54 5.86
CA ASP A 272 25.92 -2.68 6.79
C ASP A 272 26.50 -3.95 6.12
N LYS A 273 26.17 -4.17 4.83
CA LYS A 273 26.71 -5.27 4.01
C LYS A 273 28.19 -5.10 3.66
N TYR A 274 28.66 -3.86 3.48
CA TYR A 274 30.07 -3.60 3.20
C TYR A 274 30.93 -3.81 4.45
N GLU A 275 30.43 -3.38 5.61
CA GLU A 275 31.15 -3.42 6.89
C GLU A 275 31.08 -4.79 7.60
N ASN A 276 30.04 -5.61 7.33
CA ASN A 276 29.82 -6.87 8.02
C ASN A 276 29.48 -8.00 7.04
N LEU A 277 29.99 -9.20 7.33
CA LEU A 277 29.63 -10.43 6.59
C LEU A 277 28.15 -10.81 6.77
N ASN A 278 27.61 -10.58 7.96
CA ASN A 278 26.21 -10.86 8.30
C ASN A 278 25.51 -9.56 8.67
N LYS A 279 24.21 -9.46 8.37
CA LYS A 279 23.40 -8.28 8.70
C LYS A 279 23.42 -8.00 10.20
N THR A 280 23.80 -6.78 10.59
CA THR A 280 23.82 -6.36 12.00
C THR A 280 22.76 -5.30 12.30
N ILE A 281 22.37 -4.50 11.32
CA ILE A 281 21.34 -3.47 11.47
C ILE A 281 20.03 -3.93 10.81
N TYR A 282 19.01 -4.14 11.65
CA TYR A 282 17.64 -4.44 11.23
C TYR A 282 16.77 -3.17 11.33
N ILE A 283 15.74 -3.10 10.50
CA ILE A 283 14.95 -1.88 10.30
C ILE A 283 13.48 -2.19 10.53
N TYR A 284 12.87 -1.40 11.41
CA TYR A 284 11.43 -1.32 11.52
C TYR A 284 10.96 -0.13 10.68
N GLN A 285 10.05 -0.35 9.73
CA GLN A 285 9.37 0.71 8.99
C GLN A 285 7.88 0.61 9.28
N THR A 286 7.25 1.72 9.67
CA THR A 286 5.80 1.72 9.86
C THR A 286 5.10 1.39 8.52
N LYS A 287 4.24 0.36 8.56
CA LYS A 287 3.61 -0.22 7.35
C LYS A 287 2.25 0.40 7.06
N ASN A 288 1.51 0.77 8.11
CA ASN A 288 0.15 1.30 8.02
C ASN A 288 -0.02 2.47 8.99
N ASP A 289 -0.45 3.57 8.43
CA ASP A 289 -0.73 4.83 9.09
C ASP A 289 -1.94 4.77 10.05
N ASN A 290 -2.78 3.72 9.93
CA ASN A 290 -3.93 3.48 10.80
C ASN A 290 -3.55 2.98 12.21
N ASP A 291 -2.36 2.41 12.39
CA ASP A 291 -1.89 1.99 13.71
C ASP A 291 -1.40 3.22 14.48
N LYS A 292 -2.23 3.68 15.42
CA LYS A 292 -1.92 4.83 16.30
C LYS A 292 -0.72 4.58 17.24
N VAL A 293 -0.24 3.34 17.33
CA VAL A 293 0.78 2.90 18.28
C VAL A 293 1.73 1.94 17.59
N ILE A 294 3.03 2.23 17.66
CA ILE A 294 4.07 1.32 17.19
C ILE A 294 4.23 0.17 18.20
N ASN A 295 4.32 -1.06 17.71
CA ASN A 295 4.51 -2.24 18.56
C ASN A 295 5.95 -2.29 19.10
N GLU A 296 6.12 -2.18 20.42
CA GLU A 296 7.44 -2.16 21.07
C GLU A 296 8.27 -3.41 20.75
N ILE A 297 7.64 -4.59 20.73
CA ILE A 297 8.29 -5.87 20.45
C ILE A 297 8.87 -5.87 19.02
N GLU A 298 8.13 -5.31 18.05
CA GLU A 298 8.57 -5.25 16.65
C GLU A 298 9.69 -4.23 16.42
N THR A 299 9.85 -3.23 17.31
CA THR A 299 10.93 -2.22 17.25
C THR A 299 12.20 -2.60 18.00
N ARG A 300 12.15 -3.64 18.84
CA ARG A 300 13.29 -4.03 19.67
C ARG A 300 14.48 -4.42 18.81
N ASN A 301 15.68 -4.00 19.21
CA ASN A 301 16.94 -4.18 18.48
C ASN A 301 16.96 -3.64 17.04
N LYS A 302 16.02 -2.78 16.64
CA LYS A 302 15.91 -2.26 15.26
C LYS A 302 15.98 -0.74 15.17
N LEU A 303 16.53 -0.27 14.06
CA LEU A 303 16.46 1.12 13.65
C LEU A 303 15.02 1.47 13.22
N VAL A 304 14.41 2.47 13.86
CA VAL A 304 12.98 2.78 13.64
C VAL A 304 12.83 3.88 12.59
N PHE A 305 12.11 3.59 11.50
CA PHE A 305 11.61 4.56 10.53
C PHE A 305 10.09 4.71 10.72
N SER A 306 9.64 5.93 11.00
CA SER A 306 8.25 6.22 11.32
C SER A 306 7.80 7.55 10.73
N THR A 307 6.48 7.71 10.60
CA THR A 307 5.89 9.03 10.34
C THR A 307 5.94 9.91 11.59
N TYR A 308 5.82 11.23 11.40
CA TYR A 308 5.70 12.15 12.54
C TYR A 308 4.49 11.85 13.42
N HIS A 309 3.38 11.40 12.82
CA HIS A 309 2.14 11.06 13.54
C HIS A 309 2.35 9.89 14.50
N GLN A 310 2.88 8.78 13.97
CA GLN A 310 3.06 7.53 14.71
C GLN A 310 4.17 7.60 15.77
N ALA A 311 5.06 8.59 15.68
CA ALA A 311 6.08 8.82 16.68
C ALA A 311 5.51 9.35 18.01
N LYS A 312 4.26 9.80 18.05
CA LYS A 312 3.65 10.30 19.29
C LYS A 312 3.63 9.19 20.35
N GLY A 313 4.06 9.54 21.57
CA GLY A 313 4.25 8.61 22.67
C GLY A 313 5.61 7.89 22.67
N ILE A 314 6.36 7.88 21.56
CA ILE A 314 7.59 7.12 21.43
C ILE A 314 8.80 8.05 21.55
N GLU A 315 9.78 7.66 22.35
CA GLU A 315 11.01 8.40 22.54
C GLU A 315 12.25 7.54 22.23
N ARG A 316 13.32 8.18 21.77
CA ARG A 316 14.61 7.56 21.46
C ARG A 316 15.77 8.47 21.84
N ASP A 317 16.95 7.91 22.04
CA ASP A 317 18.14 8.70 22.38
C ASP A 317 18.51 9.65 21.26
N ILE A 318 18.46 9.16 20.03
CA ILE A 318 18.85 9.92 18.85
C ILE A 318 17.68 9.95 17.88
N VAL A 319 17.29 11.14 17.43
CA VAL A 319 16.21 11.31 16.46
C VAL A 319 16.66 12.14 15.27
N PHE A 320 16.41 11.63 14.07
CA PHE A 320 16.56 12.34 12.81
C PHE A 320 15.17 12.77 12.32
N VAL A 321 14.96 14.06 12.11
CA VAL A 321 13.74 14.63 11.55
C VAL A 321 14.02 15.02 10.11
N LEU A 322 13.59 14.16 9.17
CA LEU A 322 13.70 14.38 7.73
C LEU A 322 12.66 15.38 7.24
N SER A 323 12.94 16.06 6.13
CA SER A 323 12.03 17.06 5.53
C SER A 323 11.69 18.19 6.51
N PHE A 324 12.67 18.66 7.28
CA PHE A 324 12.55 19.83 8.14
C PHE A 324 12.67 21.12 7.30
N ASP A 325 11.77 21.27 6.33
CA ASP A 325 11.74 22.29 5.29
C ASP A 325 10.32 22.50 4.75
N GLU A 326 10.12 23.46 3.84
CA GLU A 326 8.79 23.85 3.36
C GLU A 326 8.03 22.72 2.60
N SER A 327 8.70 21.64 2.18
CA SER A 327 8.02 20.51 1.52
C SER A 327 6.93 19.84 2.36
N TYR A 328 6.99 19.99 3.69
CA TYR A 328 5.94 19.55 4.59
C TYR A 328 4.59 20.23 4.25
N TYR A 329 4.59 21.53 3.97
CA TYR A 329 3.39 22.28 3.60
C TYR A 329 2.89 21.94 2.20
N ASP A 330 3.81 21.64 1.27
CA ASP A 330 3.46 21.29 -0.10
C ASP A 330 2.61 20.01 -0.17
N SER A 331 2.83 19.06 0.74
CA SER A 331 2.27 17.71 0.64
C SER A 331 1.30 17.36 1.77
N PHE A 332 1.55 17.83 2.99
CA PHE A 332 0.87 17.34 4.20
C PHE A 332 0.08 18.43 4.95
N ALA A 333 0.48 19.71 4.84
CA ALA A 333 -0.15 20.82 5.55
C ALA A 333 -0.56 21.97 4.64
N LYS A 334 -1.13 21.66 3.46
CA LYS A 334 -1.44 22.64 2.39
C LYS A 334 -2.30 23.83 2.84
N LYS A 335 -3.22 23.62 3.79
CA LYS A 335 -4.15 24.65 4.32
C LYS A 335 -3.78 25.16 5.72
N PHE A 336 -2.71 24.64 6.32
CA PHE A 336 -2.27 25.13 7.63
C PHE A 336 -1.66 26.53 7.48
N ASP A 337 -1.95 27.44 8.41
CA ASP A 337 -1.33 28.76 8.45
C ASP A 337 0.20 28.61 8.53
N ARG A 338 0.87 28.93 7.40
CA ARG A 338 2.33 28.80 7.25
C ARG A 338 3.11 29.62 8.28
N LYS A 339 2.50 30.63 8.91
CA LYS A 339 3.15 31.45 9.95
C LYS A 339 3.11 30.81 11.33
N LYS A 340 2.25 29.81 11.56
CA LYS A 340 2.16 29.08 12.83
C LYS A 340 3.04 27.83 12.77
N VAL A 341 3.47 27.38 13.95
CA VAL A 341 4.19 26.12 14.11
C VAL A 341 3.17 24.97 14.13
N PRO A 342 3.26 23.98 13.24
CA PRO A 342 2.41 22.79 13.31
C PRO A 342 2.74 21.96 14.55
N ASN A 343 1.71 21.53 15.30
CA ASN A 343 1.85 20.65 16.46
C ASN A 343 2.65 19.37 16.14
N ILE A 344 2.50 18.85 14.92
CA ILE A 344 3.20 17.65 14.52
C ILE A 344 4.72 17.84 14.37
N THR A 345 5.17 19.03 13.98
CA THR A 345 6.60 19.36 13.97
C THR A 345 7.14 19.47 15.40
N TYR A 346 6.34 20.03 16.32
CA TYR A 346 6.65 20.01 17.76
C TYR A 346 6.77 18.57 18.28
N VAL A 347 5.83 17.68 17.93
CA VAL A 347 5.90 16.27 18.30
C VAL A 347 7.19 15.64 17.78
N ALA A 348 7.51 15.77 16.49
CA ALA A 348 8.71 15.15 15.90
C ALA A 348 10.01 15.60 16.59
N CYS A 349 10.18 16.91 16.82
CA CYS A 349 11.40 17.45 17.43
C CYS A 349 11.50 17.19 18.94
N THR A 350 10.42 16.75 19.60
CA THR A 350 10.41 16.46 21.04
C THR A 350 10.55 14.96 21.38
N ARG A 351 10.90 14.13 20.39
CA ARG A 351 11.13 12.69 20.58
C ARG A 351 12.55 12.32 21.00
N ALA A 352 13.53 13.21 20.78
CA ALA A 352 14.93 13.00 21.13
C ALA A 352 15.21 13.19 22.62
N ARG A 353 15.92 12.22 23.22
CA ARG A 353 16.37 12.26 24.62
C ARG A 353 17.80 12.80 24.79
N LYS A 354 18.66 12.61 23.78
CA LYS A 354 20.07 13.02 23.78
C LYS A 354 20.39 13.90 22.58
N GLU A 355 20.30 13.36 21.37
CA GLU A 355 20.68 14.06 20.15
C GLU A 355 19.50 14.26 19.19
N LEU A 356 19.39 15.47 18.65
CA LEU A 356 18.41 15.82 17.63
C LEU A 356 19.13 16.24 16.34
N TRP A 357 18.73 15.62 15.24
CA TRP A 357 19.19 15.91 13.89
C TRP A 357 18.02 16.44 13.05
N LEU A 358 18.11 17.69 12.59
CA LEU A 358 17.15 18.33 11.70
C LEU A 358 17.71 18.26 10.28
N VAL A 359 17.06 17.53 9.38
CA VAL A 359 17.55 17.31 8.02
C VAL A 359 16.71 18.14 7.04
N HIS A 360 17.34 19.15 6.44
CA HIS A 360 16.74 20.08 5.50
C HIS A 360 17.18 19.72 4.08
N ASN A 361 16.22 19.40 3.21
CA ASN A 361 16.50 19.26 1.78
C ASN A 361 16.77 20.62 1.14
N VAL A 362 17.99 20.88 0.70
CA VAL A 362 18.39 22.18 0.13
C VAL A 362 17.65 22.53 -1.16
N ARG A 363 16.87 21.64 -1.76
CA ARG A 363 16.00 21.99 -2.90
C ARG A 363 14.70 22.68 -2.47
N LYS A 364 14.47 22.83 -1.18
CA LYS A 364 13.28 23.40 -0.57
C LYS A 364 13.68 24.60 0.29
N SER A 365 12.74 25.51 0.51
CA SER A 365 12.95 26.65 1.39
C SER A 365 12.86 26.23 2.86
N TYR A 366 13.34 27.10 3.75
CA TYR A 366 13.13 26.96 5.18
C TYR A 366 11.62 26.94 5.51
N LEU A 367 11.28 26.31 6.63
CA LEU A 367 9.94 26.41 7.19
C LEU A 367 9.58 27.90 7.41
N PRO A 368 8.39 28.38 7.02
CA PRO A 368 8.13 29.83 6.91
C PRO A 368 8.15 30.58 8.26
N TRP A 369 7.95 29.88 9.37
CA TRP A 369 8.08 30.40 10.73
C TRP A 369 9.51 30.37 11.29
N ILE A 370 10.50 29.87 10.53
CA ILE A 370 11.92 29.90 10.89
C ILE A 370 12.62 31.03 10.15
N SER A 371 13.20 31.98 10.90
CA SER A 371 14.14 32.95 10.33
C SER A 371 15.53 32.32 10.17
N PRO A 372 16.10 32.22 8.95
CA PRO A 372 17.43 31.65 8.75
C PRO A 372 18.51 32.40 9.53
N SER A 373 18.41 33.73 9.56
CA SER A 373 19.34 34.57 10.33
C SER A 373 19.27 34.31 11.84
N GLN A 374 18.08 34.02 12.37
CA GLN A 374 17.89 33.66 13.77
C GLN A 374 18.45 32.26 14.04
N LEU A 375 18.21 31.31 13.15
CA LEU A 375 18.74 29.95 13.25
C LEU A 375 20.28 29.98 13.32
N GLU A 376 20.94 30.71 12.42
CA GLU A 376 22.41 30.77 12.33
C GLU A 376 23.11 31.48 13.49
N LYS A 377 22.45 32.44 14.14
CA LYS A 377 23.03 33.18 15.28
C LYS A 377 23.13 32.36 16.57
N ASN A 378 22.50 31.19 16.64
CA ASN A 378 22.40 30.43 17.88
C ASN A 378 23.53 29.40 18.05
N HIS A 379 24.36 29.59 19.06
CA HIS A 379 25.54 28.76 19.35
C HIS A 379 25.24 27.29 19.70
N PHE A 380 23.99 26.98 20.05
CA PHE A 380 23.53 25.63 20.42
C PHE A 380 23.18 24.76 19.20
N ILE A 381 23.37 25.27 17.98
CA ILE A 381 23.15 24.55 16.71
C ILE A 381 24.50 24.35 16.02
N THR A 382 24.74 23.15 15.54
CA THR A 382 25.85 22.80 14.63
C THR A 382 25.30 22.60 13.23
N PHE A 383 25.88 23.31 12.25
CA PHE A 383 25.49 23.19 10.85
C PHE A 383 26.42 22.25 10.09
N TRP A 384 25.83 21.23 9.46
CA TRP A 384 26.53 20.26 8.63
C TRP A 384 26.28 20.58 7.16
N ASN A 385 27.36 20.59 6.36
CA ASN A 385 27.33 20.91 4.94
C ASN A 385 26.79 22.32 4.64
N LYS A 386 27.18 23.32 5.45
CA LYS A 386 26.72 24.71 5.31
C LYS A 386 27.05 25.32 3.93
N SER A 387 28.07 24.82 3.23
CA SER A 387 28.36 25.23 1.85
C SER A 387 27.19 24.99 0.87
N LEU A 388 26.22 24.13 1.21
CA LEU A 388 25.07 23.83 0.37
C LEU A 388 23.92 24.84 0.50
N THR A 389 24.00 25.85 1.37
CA THR A 389 22.92 26.83 1.54
C THR A 389 22.63 27.64 0.28
N GLY A 390 23.61 27.77 -0.63
CA GLY A 390 23.42 28.41 -1.94
C GLY A 390 22.46 27.67 -2.88
N TYR A 391 22.14 26.40 -2.62
CA TYR A 391 21.18 25.62 -3.41
C TYR A 391 19.73 25.80 -2.94
N ILE A 392 19.52 26.44 -1.78
CA ILE A 392 18.20 26.68 -1.19
C ILE A 392 17.34 27.50 -2.15
N LYS A 393 16.27 26.87 -2.66
CA LYS A 393 15.31 27.55 -3.50
C LYS A 393 14.52 28.58 -2.68
N PRO A 394 14.23 29.78 -3.23
CA PRO A 394 13.30 30.72 -2.60
C PRO A 394 11.89 30.13 -2.55
N SER A 395 11.10 30.61 -1.59
CA SER A 395 9.73 30.13 -1.38
C SER A 395 8.86 30.58 -2.55
N ASP A 396 8.36 29.63 -3.34
CA ASP A 396 7.41 29.91 -4.40
C ASP A 396 6.02 30.08 -3.79
N ASN A 397 5.53 31.32 -3.73
CA ASN A 397 4.14 31.65 -3.32
C ASN A 397 3.08 31.16 -4.32
N GLN A 398 3.46 30.42 -5.37
CA GLN A 398 2.50 29.86 -6.30
C GLN A 398 1.89 28.60 -5.70
N THR A 399 0.59 28.68 -5.40
CA THR A 399 -0.28 27.51 -5.23
C THR A 399 -0.03 26.56 -6.38
N ASN A 400 0.58 25.40 -6.10
CA ASN A 400 0.76 24.35 -7.09
C ASN A 400 -0.58 24.07 -7.79
N LYS A 401 -0.56 23.98 -9.13
CA LYS A 401 -1.65 23.34 -9.87
C LYS A 401 -1.95 22.02 -9.15
N ILE A 402 -3.23 21.77 -8.87
CA ILE A 402 -3.66 20.49 -8.35
C ILE A 402 -3.37 19.50 -9.49
N ASP A 403 -2.23 18.81 -9.41
CA ASP A 403 -1.95 17.66 -10.24
C ASP A 403 -3.10 16.65 -10.04
N GLU A 404 -3.48 15.95 -11.10
CA GLU A 404 -4.43 14.83 -11.02
C GLU A 404 -3.97 13.88 -9.91
N VAL A 405 -4.78 13.74 -8.85
CA VAL A 405 -4.43 12.90 -7.71
C VAL A 405 -4.91 11.49 -8.01
N ASP A 406 -3.95 10.56 -8.10
CA ASP A 406 -4.23 9.13 -8.05
C ASP A 406 -4.75 8.78 -6.65
N LEU A 407 -6.02 8.38 -6.56
CA LEU A 407 -6.68 7.98 -5.33
C LEU A 407 -6.78 6.45 -5.28
N VAL A 408 -5.82 5.81 -4.61
CA VAL A 408 -5.85 4.35 -4.39
C VAL A 408 -6.91 4.02 -3.34
N ALA A 409 -7.70 2.97 -3.56
CA ALA A 409 -8.80 2.56 -2.68
C ALA A 409 -8.37 2.41 -1.22
N THR A 410 -7.19 1.84 -0.96
CA THR A 410 -6.64 1.68 0.40
C THR A 410 -6.26 3.01 1.06
N GLU A 411 -5.94 4.05 0.29
CA GLU A 411 -5.62 5.40 0.81
C GLU A 411 -6.89 6.23 1.06
N LEU A 412 -7.94 6.03 0.24
CA LEU A 412 -9.23 6.71 0.39
C LEU A 412 -9.88 6.42 1.75
N VAL A 413 -9.66 5.22 2.29
CA VAL A 413 -10.33 4.74 3.51
C VAL A 413 -9.53 4.98 4.79
N LYS A 414 -8.30 5.51 4.70
CA LYS A 414 -7.47 5.85 5.88
C LYS A 414 -7.90 7.16 6.49
N PHE A 415 -7.70 7.34 7.80
CA PHE A 415 -7.83 8.64 8.48
C PHE A 415 -9.15 9.40 8.22
N LEU A 416 -10.28 8.71 8.27
CA LEU A 416 -11.59 9.35 8.12
C LEU A 416 -12.00 10.00 9.45
N ASP A 417 -12.58 11.20 9.38
CA ASP A 417 -13.26 11.82 10.52
C ASP A 417 -14.35 10.90 11.06
N TYR A 418 -14.58 10.93 12.37
CA TYR A 418 -15.52 10.01 13.02
C TYR A 418 -16.96 10.18 12.52
N LYS A 419 -17.37 11.39 12.07
CA LYS A 419 -18.71 11.62 11.49
C LYS A 419 -18.80 11.00 10.10
N VAL A 420 -17.74 11.14 9.31
CA VAL A 420 -17.65 10.55 7.97
C VAL A 420 -17.68 9.03 8.10
N ASP A 421 -16.83 8.46 8.95
CA ASP A 421 -16.79 7.01 9.24
C ASP A 421 -18.16 6.49 9.71
N ASN A 422 -18.80 7.15 10.68
CA ASN A 422 -20.11 6.74 11.16
C ASN A 422 -21.21 6.86 10.08
N LEU A 423 -21.16 7.89 9.24
CA LEU A 423 -22.09 8.09 8.14
C LEU A 423 -21.95 7.00 7.07
N ILE A 424 -20.74 6.75 6.56
CA ILE A 424 -20.54 5.75 5.49
C ILE A 424 -20.80 4.33 5.98
N LYS A 425 -20.52 4.02 7.26
CA LYS A 425 -20.92 2.73 7.88
C LYS A 425 -22.42 2.49 7.82
N SER A 426 -23.22 3.56 7.82
CA SER A 426 -24.68 3.44 7.76
C SER A 426 -25.21 3.12 6.36
N PHE A 427 -24.37 3.18 5.34
CA PHE A 427 -24.78 3.00 3.94
C PHE A 427 -24.79 1.54 3.50
N PHE A 428 -24.17 0.65 4.27
CA PHE A 428 -24.10 -0.76 3.95
C PHE A 428 -24.40 -1.64 5.15
N SER A 429 -24.73 -2.89 4.87
CA SER A 429 -24.79 -3.97 5.85
C SER A 429 -23.95 -5.14 5.35
N VAL A 430 -23.71 -6.11 6.23
CA VAL A 430 -23.02 -7.35 5.84
C VAL A 430 -23.86 -8.57 6.17
N THR A 431 -23.89 -9.51 5.24
CA THR A 431 -24.61 -10.78 5.37
C THR A 431 -23.64 -11.94 5.33
N LEU A 432 -24.06 -13.08 5.88
CA LEU A 432 -23.27 -14.31 5.83
C LEU A 432 -23.17 -14.78 4.38
N PHE A 433 -21.97 -15.10 3.92
CA PHE A 433 -21.74 -15.70 2.61
C PHE A 433 -21.23 -17.14 2.78
N GLU A 434 -22.06 -18.14 2.47
CA GLU A 434 -21.63 -19.53 2.54
C GLU A 434 -20.75 -19.87 1.34
N THR A 435 -19.55 -20.33 1.62
CA THR A 435 -18.63 -20.94 0.65
C THR A 435 -18.65 -22.46 0.82
N PRO A 436 -18.28 -23.25 -0.20
CA PRO A 436 -18.19 -24.72 -0.06
C PRO A 436 -17.24 -25.19 1.05
N ILE A 437 -16.30 -24.32 1.48
CA ILE A 437 -15.36 -24.56 2.58
C ILE A 437 -15.88 -24.09 3.95
N SER A 438 -17.08 -23.51 4.06
CA SER A 438 -17.57 -22.89 5.29
C SER A 438 -17.70 -23.86 6.48
N THR A 439 -17.85 -25.16 6.20
CA THR A 439 -17.91 -26.25 7.17
C THR A 439 -16.54 -26.77 7.61
N ILE A 440 -15.46 -26.44 6.90
CA ILE A 440 -14.11 -26.97 7.19
C ILE A 440 -13.53 -26.31 8.48
N PRO A 441 -13.01 -27.11 9.44
CA PRO A 441 -12.37 -26.60 10.65
C PRO A 441 -11.16 -25.69 10.37
N THR A 442 -11.02 -24.62 11.15
CA THR A 442 -9.96 -23.61 10.99
C THR A 442 -8.88 -23.66 12.06
N THR A 443 -8.87 -24.72 12.88
CA THR A 443 -7.86 -24.94 13.93
C THR A 443 -6.45 -24.83 13.38
N PHE A 444 -6.30 -25.18 12.11
CA PHE A 444 -5.08 -25.15 11.36
C PHE A 444 -4.53 -23.75 11.07
N PHE A 445 -5.31 -22.86 10.42
CA PHE A 445 -4.86 -21.49 10.10
C PHE A 445 -4.62 -20.61 11.32
N LYS A 446 -5.28 -20.93 12.44
CA LYS A 446 -5.05 -20.25 13.72
C LYS A 446 -3.65 -20.50 14.27
N GLN A 447 -2.97 -21.58 13.87
CA GLN A 447 -1.61 -21.91 14.29
C GLN A 447 -0.55 -21.14 13.49
N ILE A 448 -0.88 -20.67 12.30
CA ILE A 448 0.04 -19.87 11.47
C ILE A 448 0.31 -18.54 12.18
N PRO A 449 1.59 -18.24 12.51
CA PRO A 449 1.93 -17.05 13.27
C PRO A 449 1.80 -15.78 12.43
N ASN A 450 1.37 -14.69 13.08
CA ASN A 450 1.39 -13.33 12.51
C ASN A 450 2.72 -12.62 12.73
N GLN A 451 3.54 -13.15 13.64
CA GLN A 451 4.85 -12.62 14.03
C GLN A 451 5.83 -13.76 14.22
N ILE A 452 7.07 -13.58 13.78
CA ILE A 452 8.17 -14.51 14.00
C ILE A 452 9.25 -13.82 14.82
N THR A 453 9.93 -14.56 15.68
CA THR A 453 11.09 -14.06 16.44
C THR A 453 12.28 -14.98 16.20
N PHE A 454 13.42 -14.39 15.85
CA PHE A 454 14.67 -15.10 15.62
C PHE A 454 15.85 -14.32 16.21
N LYS A 455 17.02 -14.95 16.29
CA LYS A 455 18.24 -14.31 16.78
C LYS A 455 19.13 -13.94 15.61
N ASN A 456 19.64 -12.71 15.61
CA ASN A 456 20.61 -12.28 14.60
C ASN A 456 22.03 -12.79 14.91
N SER A 457 22.99 -12.42 14.06
CA SER A 457 24.42 -12.76 14.20
C SER A 457 25.08 -12.25 15.49
N GLU A 458 24.49 -11.23 16.13
CA GLU A 458 24.93 -10.69 17.43
C GLU A 458 24.14 -11.31 18.61
N ASN A 459 23.39 -12.40 18.40
CA ASN A 459 22.54 -13.08 19.39
C ASN A 459 21.43 -12.17 19.98
N LYS A 460 21.04 -11.12 19.26
CA LYS A 460 19.92 -10.24 19.62
C LYS A 460 18.62 -10.76 19.01
N GLU A 461 17.55 -10.70 19.78
CA GLU A 461 16.21 -11.07 19.32
C GLU A 461 15.65 -10.02 18.36
N ILE A 462 15.24 -10.48 17.18
CA ILE A 462 14.58 -9.70 16.14
C ILE A 462 13.19 -10.29 15.94
N THR A 463 12.15 -9.45 15.99
CA THR A 463 10.76 -9.86 15.76
C THR A 463 10.20 -9.23 14.51
N GLU A 464 9.69 -10.01 13.56
CA GLU A 464 9.10 -9.52 12.30
C GLU A 464 7.62 -9.86 12.19
N ASN A 465 6.83 -8.90 11.70
CA ASN A 465 5.41 -9.13 11.40
C ASN A 465 5.26 -9.70 9.99
N VAL A 466 4.80 -10.94 9.91
CA VAL A 466 4.68 -11.74 8.68
C VAL A 466 3.24 -11.83 8.17
N SER A 467 2.28 -11.13 8.79
CA SER A 467 0.85 -11.21 8.40
C SER A 467 0.62 -10.83 6.93
N ASN A 468 1.29 -9.78 6.45
CA ASN A 468 1.20 -9.37 5.04
C ASN A 468 1.87 -10.40 4.11
N ILE A 469 2.98 -11.02 4.54
CA ILE A 469 3.65 -12.08 3.76
C ILE A 469 2.73 -13.29 3.66
N ASN A 470 2.07 -13.67 4.76
CA ASN A 470 1.07 -14.74 4.76
C ASN A 470 -0.09 -14.43 3.81
N GLY A 471 -0.55 -13.18 3.74
CA GLY A 471 -1.56 -12.74 2.78
C GLY A 471 -1.08 -12.87 1.32
N SER A 472 0.06 -12.26 1.00
CA SER A 472 0.66 -12.31 -0.36
C SER A 472 1.00 -13.73 -0.81
N LEU A 473 1.38 -14.61 0.13
CA LEU A 473 1.70 -16.00 -0.16
C LEU A 473 0.53 -16.72 -0.82
N LEU A 474 -0.70 -16.42 -0.39
CA LEU A 474 -1.90 -17.04 -0.93
C LEU A 474 -2.05 -16.74 -2.43
N ALA A 475 -1.93 -15.47 -2.80
CA ALA A 475 -1.99 -15.02 -4.19
C ALA A 475 -0.84 -15.58 -5.04
N VAL A 476 0.40 -15.49 -4.54
CA VAL A 476 1.59 -16.00 -5.24
C VAL A 476 1.50 -17.52 -5.48
N ASN A 477 1.09 -18.27 -4.46
CA ASN A 477 0.93 -19.71 -4.55
C ASN A 477 -0.20 -20.09 -5.53
N ALA A 478 -1.32 -19.36 -5.56
CA ALA A 478 -2.38 -19.55 -6.54
C ALA A 478 -1.92 -19.26 -7.98
N LEU A 479 -1.16 -18.18 -8.20
CA LEU A 479 -0.60 -17.84 -9.51
C LEU A 479 0.38 -18.91 -10.03
N ILE A 480 1.27 -19.41 -9.16
CA ILE A 480 2.21 -20.49 -9.50
C ILE A 480 1.47 -21.76 -9.92
N LYS A 481 0.40 -22.12 -9.20
CA LYS A 481 -0.39 -23.32 -9.51
C LYS A 481 -1.19 -23.20 -10.80
N LYS A 482 -1.78 -22.03 -11.05
CA LYS A 482 -2.58 -21.78 -12.25
C LYS A 482 -1.74 -21.93 -13.51
N ASP A 483 -0.58 -21.28 -13.55
CA ASP A 483 0.39 -21.44 -14.63
C ASP A 483 1.79 -21.01 -14.17
N ALA A 484 2.58 -21.99 -13.76
CA ALA A 484 3.96 -21.81 -13.30
C ALA A 484 4.85 -21.12 -14.37
N LYS A 485 4.64 -21.40 -15.67
CA LYS A 485 5.42 -20.79 -16.75
C LYS A 485 5.02 -19.32 -16.97
N LEU A 486 3.73 -19.01 -16.86
CA LEU A 486 3.24 -17.63 -16.93
C LEU A 486 3.71 -16.82 -15.71
N PHE A 487 3.63 -17.38 -14.50
CA PHE A 487 4.16 -16.76 -13.30
C PHE A 487 5.64 -16.42 -13.45
N VAL A 488 6.47 -17.38 -13.90
CA VAL A 488 7.90 -17.13 -14.12
C VAL A 488 8.14 -16.04 -15.18
N LEU A 489 7.32 -15.97 -16.25
CA LEU A 489 7.43 -14.84 -17.19
C LEU A 489 7.14 -13.52 -16.50
N GLU A 490 5.96 -13.37 -15.92
CA GLU A 490 5.51 -12.08 -15.37
C GLU A 490 6.46 -11.63 -14.25
N PHE A 491 6.95 -12.58 -13.45
CA PHE A 491 8.00 -12.33 -12.47
C PHE A 491 9.27 -11.77 -13.12
N ASN A 492 9.80 -12.43 -14.16
CA ASN A 492 11.01 -11.97 -14.86
C ASN A 492 10.82 -10.61 -15.54
N LYS A 493 9.63 -10.35 -16.08
CA LYS A 493 9.27 -9.05 -16.67
C LYS A 493 9.31 -7.96 -15.61
N LEU A 494 8.62 -8.15 -14.48
CA LEU A 494 8.62 -7.20 -13.36
C LEU A 494 10.03 -6.99 -12.79
N LEU A 495 10.80 -8.07 -12.63
CA LEU A 495 12.19 -8.01 -12.16
C LEU A 495 13.06 -7.18 -13.11
N LYS A 496 12.91 -7.38 -14.43
CA LYS A 496 13.63 -6.62 -15.45
C LYS A 496 13.25 -5.14 -15.43
N GLU A 497 11.95 -4.84 -15.46
CA GLU A 497 11.41 -3.47 -15.40
C GLU A 497 11.93 -2.72 -14.17
N ARG A 498 11.92 -3.36 -13.00
CA ARG A 498 12.41 -2.76 -11.76
C ARG A 498 13.94 -2.60 -11.73
N ARG A 499 14.71 -3.52 -12.30
CA ARG A 499 16.19 -3.43 -12.29
C ARG A 499 16.74 -2.42 -13.29
N GLU A 500 16.14 -2.39 -14.48
CA GLU A 500 16.59 -1.61 -15.63
C GLU A 500 15.96 -0.22 -15.73
N SER A 501 14.94 0.08 -14.91
CA SER A 501 14.32 1.41 -14.87
C SER A 501 15.36 2.53 -14.72
N THR A 502 15.35 3.48 -15.64
CA THR A 502 16.15 4.71 -15.58
C THR A 502 15.65 5.67 -14.51
N ASN A 503 14.38 5.55 -14.10
CA ASN A 503 13.82 6.31 -13.00
C ASN A 503 14.29 5.73 -11.64
N PRO A 504 15.13 6.46 -10.87
CA PRO A 504 15.66 5.96 -9.60
C PRO A 504 14.57 5.73 -8.54
N LYS A 505 13.38 6.35 -8.69
CA LYS A 505 12.23 6.13 -7.82
C LYS A 505 11.58 4.76 -8.02
N ILE A 506 11.67 4.20 -9.22
CA ILE A 506 11.09 2.90 -9.58
C ILE A 506 12.14 1.79 -9.45
N ARG A 507 13.42 2.15 -9.64
CA ARG A 507 14.54 1.22 -9.71
C ARG A 507 14.81 0.48 -8.39
N LEU A 508 14.92 -0.84 -8.47
CA LEU A 508 15.31 -1.73 -7.38
C LEU A 508 16.70 -2.33 -7.65
N ARG A 509 17.51 -2.44 -6.61
CA ARG A 509 18.83 -3.08 -6.65
C ARG A 509 18.78 -4.32 -5.79
N PHE A 510 19.09 -5.45 -6.40
CA PHE A 510 19.26 -6.75 -5.75
C PHE A 510 20.75 -7.05 -5.73
N ASP A 511 21.22 -7.69 -4.66
CA ASP A 511 22.59 -8.21 -4.62
C ASP A 511 22.70 -9.50 -5.44
N SER A 512 23.93 -9.92 -5.71
CA SER A 512 24.20 -11.09 -6.55
C SER A 512 23.58 -12.35 -5.96
N TRP A 513 23.68 -12.54 -4.64
CA TRP A 513 23.06 -13.67 -3.94
C TRP A 513 21.55 -13.73 -4.17
N ALA A 514 20.83 -12.61 -3.99
CA ALA A 514 19.38 -12.58 -4.19
C ALA A 514 19.03 -12.87 -5.65
N LEU A 515 19.79 -12.33 -6.61
CA LEU A 515 19.56 -12.60 -8.03
C LEU A 515 19.79 -14.08 -8.39
N GLU A 516 20.87 -14.68 -7.90
CA GLU A 516 21.18 -16.10 -8.09
C GLU A 516 20.09 -16.98 -7.46
N LYS A 517 19.64 -16.65 -6.24
CA LYS A 517 18.58 -17.39 -5.54
C LYS A 517 17.25 -17.27 -6.27
N ILE A 518 16.89 -16.07 -6.74
CA ILE A 518 15.70 -15.85 -7.58
C ILE A 518 15.78 -16.74 -8.82
N GLU A 519 16.90 -16.72 -9.54
CA GLU A 519 17.07 -17.52 -10.76
C GLU A 519 16.96 -19.03 -10.50
N GLN A 520 17.56 -19.51 -9.42
CA GLN A 520 17.45 -20.92 -8.98
C GLN A 520 16.00 -21.32 -8.71
N ILE A 521 15.27 -20.50 -7.93
CA ILE A 521 13.86 -20.78 -7.58
C ILE A 521 12.98 -20.74 -8.83
N LEU A 522 13.12 -19.72 -9.70
CA LEU A 522 12.33 -19.61 -10.92
C LEU A 522 12.55 -20.81 -11.88
N LYS A 523 13.78 -21.33 -11.97
CA LYS A 523 14.07 -22.57 -12.71
C LYS A 523 13.43 -23.81 -12.06
N LYS A 524 13.29 -23.83 -10.74
CA LYS A 524 12.70 -24.94 -9.96
C LYS A 524 11.17 -24.98 -10.09
N ILE A 525 10.50 -23.82 -10.02
CA ILE A 525 9.03 -23.67 -10.05
C ILE A 525 8.37 -24.45 -11.20
N THR A 526 8.99 -24.47 -12.38
CA THR A 526 8.42 -25.13 -13.57
C THR A 526 8.67 -26.64 -13.64
N LYS A 527 9.50 -27.18 -12.75
CA LYS A 527 9.97 -28.58 -12.78
C LYS A 527 9.50 -29.39 -11.58
N GLN A 528 9.44 -28.77 -10.41
CA GLN A 528 9.12 -29.45 -9.16
C GLN A 528 8.52 -28.47 -8.13
N PRO A 529 7.78 -28.98 -7.12
CA PRO A 529 7.25 -28.15 -6.05
C PRO A 529 8.36 -27.40 -5.29
N LEU A 530 8.04 -26.20 -4.83
CA LEU A 530 8.93 -25.40 -3.99
C LEU A 530 8.93 -25.89 -2.54
N GLU A 531 10.07 -25.73 -1.89
CA GLU A 531 10.19 -25.81 -0.43
C GLU A 531 9.58 -24.56 0.23
N ILE A 532 9.30 -24.66 1.53
CA ILE A 532 8.64 -23.59 2.31
C ILE A 532 9.45 -22.29 2.26
N ASN A 533 10.75 -22.38 2.50
CA ASN A 533 11.66 -21.23 2.45
C ASN A 533 11.69 -20.60 1.05
N GLU A 534 11.65 -21.41 -0.01
CA GLU A 534 11.67 -20.93 -1.39
C GLU A 534 10.38 -20.19 -1.77
N ILE A 535 9.21 -20.72 -1.39
CA ILE A 535 7.93 -20.05 -1.68
C ILE A 535 7.75 -18.79 -0.82
N LEU A 536 8.22 -18.79 0.43
CA LEU A 536 8.24 -17.60 1.27
C LEU A 536 9.18 -16.54 0.69
N PHE A 537 10.38 -16.93 0.26
CA PHE A 537 11.34 -16.04 -0.38
C PHE A 537 10.77 -15.43 -1.66
N ILE A 538 10.23 -16.24 -2.59
CA ILE A 538 9.66 -15.72 -3.84
C ILE A 538 8.44 -14.83 -3.59
N THR A 539 7.67 -15.10 -2.53
CA THR A 539 6.56 -14.25 -2.09
C THR A 539 7.04 -12.87 -1.62
N ILE A 540 8.11 -12.82 -0.81
CA ILE A 540 8.71 -11.56 -0.36
C ILE A 540 9.26 -10.79 -1.56
N VAL A 541 9.95 -11.47 -2.50
CA VAL A 541 10.48 -10.83 -3.71
C VAL A 541 9.34 -10.30 -4.59
N PHE A 542 8.30 -11.09 -4.84
CA PHE A 542 7.15 -10.66 -5.65
C PHE A 542 6.46 -9.44 -5.03
N SER A 543 6.20 -9.49 -3.72
CA SER A 543 5.64 -8.35 -2.96
C SER A 543 6.55 -7.12 -3.00
N THR A 544 7.88 -7.32 -3.00
CA THR A 544 8.87 -6.25 -3.15
C THR A 544 8.85 -5.64 -4.55
N LEU A 545 8.74 -6.47 -5.60
CA LEU A 545 8.63 -6.01 -6.98
C LEU A 545 7.32 -5.23 -7.23
N GLN A 546 6.22 -5.62 -6.61
CA GLN A 546 4.95 -4.90 -6.68
C GLN A 546 4.99 -3.59 -5.88
N SER A 547 5.42 -3.66 -4.61
CA SER A 547 5.36 -2.52 -3.69
C SER A 547 6.50 -1.51 -3.86
N GLY A 548 7.66 -1.93 -4.36
CA GLY A 548 8.90 -1.16 -4.34
C GLY A 548 9.62 -1.14 -2.99
N ASN A 549 9.09 -1.82 -1.96
CA ASN A 549 9.67 -1.83 -0.63
C ASN A 549 10.78 -2.90 -0.51
N ILE A 550 12.00 -2.53 -0.91
CA ILE A 550 13.17 -3.41 -0.85
C ILE A 550 13.55 -3.85 0.58
N VAL A 551 13.11 -3.11 1.61
CA VAL A 551 13.51 -3.33 3.00
C VAL A 551 13.12 -4.74 3.45
N GLN A 552 11.97 -5.23 3.00
CA GLN A 552 11.43 -6.54 3.38
C GLN A 552 12.38 -7.69 3.02
N LEU A 553 13.16 -7.57 1.96
CA LEU A 553 14.09 -8.62 1.52
C LEU A 553 15.26 -8.83 2.47
N SER A 554 15.69 -7.79 3.19
CA SER A 554 16.83 -7.87 4.09
C SER A 554 16.43 -8.14 5.55
N GLN A 555 15.14 -8.16 5.89
CA GLN A 555 14.71 -8.26 7.29
C GLN A 555 14.63 -9.68 7.85
N ILE A 556 14.42 -10.71 7.02
CA ILE A 556 14.30 -12.10 7.48
C ILE A 556 15.38 -12.93 6.78
N PRO A 557 16.38 -13.47 7.52
CA PRO A 557 17.38 -14.37 6.96
C PRO A 557 16.74 -15.62 6.35
N GLU A 558 17.40 -16.22 5.34
CA GLU A 558 16.87 -17.38 4.62
C GLU A 558 16.57 -18.56 5.56
N GLU A 559 17.45 -18.80 6.54
CA GLU A 559 17.33 -19.85 7.54
C GLU A 559 16.10 -19.69 8.44
N ASN A 560 15.50 -18.50 8.48
CA ASN A 560 14.31 -18.18 9.27
C ASN A 560 13.02 -18.12 8.43
N LEU A 561 13.09 -18.39 7.12
CA LEU A 561 11.92 -18.53 6.25
C LEU A 561 11.26 -19.92 6.43
N ASN A 562 10.79 -20.24 7.63
CA ASN A 562 10.33 -21.59 7.98
C ASN A 562 9.10 -21.65 8.93
N TRP A 563 8.36 -20.54 9.09
CA TRP A 563 7.21 -20.48 10.01
C TRP A 563 5.93 -21.15 9.50
N LEU A 564 6.00 -21.77 8.32
CA LEU A 564 4.92 -22.57 7.73
C LEU A 564 5.38 -24.02 7.56
N THR A 565 4.45 -24.95 7.64
CA THR A 565 4.69 -26.37 7.35
C THR A 565 4.26 -26.74 5.92
N LYS A 566 4.72 -27.88 5.40
CA LYS A 566 4.23 -28.41 4.11
C LYS A 566 2.72 -28.66 4.13
N ASN A 567 2.22 -29.19 5.24
CA ASN A 567 0.79 -29.35 5.48
C ASN A 567 0.07 -27.99 5.40
N ASP A 568 0.74 -26.89 5.79
CA ASP A 568 0.17 -25.53 5.73
C ASP A 568 -0.17 -25.13 4.32
N LEU A 569 0.78 -25.32 3.41
CA LEU A 569 0.57 -25.06 2.00
C LEU A 569 -0.45 -26.01 1.37
N GLU A 570 -0.43 -27.30 1.73
CA GLU A 570 -1.37 -28.29 1.18
C GLU A 570 -2.82 -27.96 1.54
N MET A 571 -3.07 -27.54 2.79
CA MET A 571 -4.42 -27.14 3.21
C MET A 571 -4.86 -25.81 2.57
N ILE A 572 -3.96 -24.82 2.45
CA ILE A 572 -4.22 -23.60 1.68
C ILE A 572 -4.66 -23.97 0.26
N ASN A 573 -3.88 -24.81 -0.40
CA ASN A 573 -4.12 -25.25 -1.76
C ASN A 573 -5.45 -25.98 -1.93
N LYS A 574 -5.75 -26.90 -1.02
CA LYS A 574 -7.00 -27.64 -1.02
C LYS A 574 -8.18 -26.70 -0.87
N MET A 575 -8.10 -25.69 0.00
CA MET A 575 -9.16 -24.70 0.13
C MET A 575 -9.39 -23.93 -1.16
N PHE A 576 -8.34 -23.34 -1.75
CA PHE A 576 -8.46 -22.56 -2.99
C PHE A 576 -9.13 -23.37 -4.11
N GLY A 577 -8.74 -24.63 -4.30
CA GLY A 577 -9.36 -25.51 -5.30
C GLY A 577 -10.81 -25.90 -5.01
N ILE A 578 -11.31 -25.70 -3.79
CA ILE A 578 -12.70 -26.02 -3.42
C ILE A 578 -13.65 -24.84 -3.66
N PHE A 579 -13.23 -23.59 -3.43
CA PHE A 579 -14.15 -22.43 -3.51
C PHE A 579 -13.90 -21.49 -4.69
N LEU A 580 -12.78 -21.60 -5.42
CA LEU A 580 -12.52 -20.82 -6.64
C LEU A 580 -12.39 -21.75 -7.85
N PRO A 581 -13.09 -21.47 -8.97
CA PRO A 581 -12.92 -22.23 -10.20
C PRO A 581 -11.56 -21.95 -10.86
N GLU A 582 -11.10 -22.86 -11.72
CA GLU A 582 -9.83 -22.69 -12.46
C GLU A 582 -9.83 -21.44 -13.37
N SER A 583 -11.01 -21.03 -13.81
CA SER A 583 -11.23 -19.82 -14.63
C SER A 583 -11.09 -18.51 -13.84
N ALA A 584 -11.07 -18.54 -12.50
CA ALA A 584 -11.02 -17.34 -11.67
C ALA A 584 -9.83 -16.44 -12.04
N THR A 585 -10.09 -15.13 -12.11
CA THR A 585 -9.07 -14.10 -12.36
C THR A 585 -8.51 -13.62 -11.04
N TYR A 586 -7.18 -13.52 -10.91
CA TYR A 586 -6.49 -13.07 -9.70
C TYR A 586 -5.75 -11.74 -9.97
N GLU A 587 -5.57 -10.91 -8.93
CA GLU A 587 -4.79 -9.66 -8.97
C GLU A 587 -5.28 -8.68 -10.07
N PHE A 588 -6.59 -8.45 -10.14
CA PHE A 588 -7.22 -7.63 -11.18
C PHE A 588 -7.18 -6.13 -10.81
N ARG A 589 -6.42 -5.34 -11.56
CA ARG A 589 -6.37 -3.88 -11.42
C ARG A 589 -7.48 -3.20 -12.22
N VAL A 590 -8.24 -2.33 -11.57
CA VAL A 590 -9.28 -1.49 -12.18
C VAL A 590 -9.07 -0.02 -11.85
N THR A 591 -9.32 0.85 -12.83
CA THR A 591 -9.20 2.30 -12.69
C THR A 591 -10.41 3.03 -13.25
N HIS A 592 -10.74 4.18 -12.67
CA HIS A 592 -11.83 5.01 -13.13
C HIS A 592 -11.53 6.50 -12.97
N ASN A 593 -11.87 7.29 -14.00
CA ASN A 593 -11.73 8.75 -13.98
C ASN A 593 -12.97 9.39 -13.34
N TYR A 594 -12.85 9.84 -12.09
CA TYR A 594 -13.92 10.47 -11.33
C TYR A 594 -14.07 11.96 -11.70
N ARG A 595 -15.18 12.30 -12.37
CA ARG A 595 -15.59 13.68 -12.71
C ARG A 595 -16.60 14.16 -11.65
N PRO A 596 -16.23 15.13 -10.79
CA PRO A 596 -16.05 16.53 -11.20
C PRO A 596 -14.63 17.11 -11.04
N LYS A 597 -13.70 16.38 -10.40
CA LYS A 597 -12.35 16.87 -10.03
C LYS A 597 -11.20 16.28 -10.86
N ASN A 598 -11.52 15.47 -11.87
CA ASN A 598 -10.56 14.75 -12.73
C ASN A 598 -9.55 13.89 -11.96
N ASN A 599 -9.99 13.28 -10.84
CA ASN A 599 -9.16 12.35 -10.08
C ASN A 599 -9.26 10.93 -10.66
N ILE A 600 -8.20 10.14 -10.54
CA ILE A 600 -8.19 8.74 -10.97
C ILE A 600 -8.31 7.86 -9.73
N ILE A 601 -9.42 7.14 -9.59
CA ILE A 601 -9.60 6.15 -8.52
C ILE A 601 -9.03 4.81 -9.01
N LYS A 602 -8.23 4.13 -8.19
CA LYS A 602 -7.57 2.85 -8.52
C LYS A 602 -7.84 1.79 -7.45
N GLY A 603 -8.12 0.56 -7.88
CA GLY A 603 -8.31 -0.59 -7.00
C GLY A 603 -7.59 -1.84 -7.54
N ASP A 604 -7.08 -2.65 -6.61
CA ASP A 604 -6.42 -3.92 -6.89
C ASP A 604 -7.24 -5.04 -6.23
N ILE A 605 -7.98 -5.80 -7.04
CA ILE A 605 -8.94 -6.82 -6.60
C ILE A 605 -8.25 -8.18 -6.53
N ASP A 606 -8.40 -8.89 -5.41
CA ASP A 606 -7.70 -10.16 -5.17
C ASP A 606 -8.18 -11.29 -6.09
N ALA A 607 -9.50 -11.49 -6.23
CA ALA A 607 -10.05 -12.47 -7.17
C ALA A 607 -11.44 -12.11 -7.73
N ILE A 608 -11.70 -12.53 -8.98
CA ILE A 608 -12.99 -12.47 -9.65
C ILE A 608 -13.33 -13.85 -10.20
N ASP A 609 -14.45 -14.39 -9.73
CA ASP A 609 -15.08 -15.61 -10.21
C ASP A 609 -16.23 -15.22 -11.16
N ASP A 610 -15.97 -15.25 -12.46
CA ASP A 610 -16.96 -14.93 -13.48
C ASP A 610 -18.04 -16.04 -13.64
N GLU A 611 -17.75 -17.28 -13.22
CA GLU A 611 -18.70 -18.41 -13.31
C GLU A 611 -19.82 -18.28 -12.27
N ASN A 612 -19.45 -18.02 -11.02
CA ASN A 612 -20.39 -17.85 -9.91
C ASN A 612 -20.78 -16.39 -9.68
N LYS A 613 -20.23 -15.46 -10.47
CA LYS A 613 -20.41 -14.00 -10.34
C LYS A 613 -20.05 -13.47 -8.95
N VAL A 614 -18.85 -13.78 -8.48
CA VAL A 614 -18.36 -13.34 -7.16
C VAL A 614 -17.05 -12.59 -7.28
N VAL A 615 -16.93 -11.48 -6.56
CA VAL A 615 -15.69 -10.70 -6.40
C VAL A 615 -15.20 -10.85 -4.97
N TYR A 616 -13.96 -11.27 -4.79
CA TYR A 616 -13.37 -11.53 -3.48
C TYR A 616 -12.30 -10.50 -3.12
N GLU A 617 -12.34 -10.06 -1.85
CA GLU A 617 -11.24 -9.41 -1.13
C GLU A 617 -10.79 -10.32 0.00
N PHE A 618 -9.55 -10.78 -0.03
CA PHE A 618 -8.97 -11.69 0.95
C PHE A 618 -8.32 -10.93 2.11
N LYS A 619 -8.52 -11.42 3.33
CA LYS A 619 -7.81 -10.93 4.52
C LYS A 619 -7.24 -12.08 5.34
N PHE A 620 -6.02 -11.90 5.86
CA PHE A 620 -5.38 -12.82 6.79
C PHE A 620 -5.15 -12.13 8.14
N THR A 621 -6.25 -11.90 8.86
CA THR A 621 -6.26 -11.12 10.11
C THR A 621 -7.10 -11.81 11.17
N ASN A 622 -6.81 -11.54 12.45
CA ASN A 622 -7.63 -12.03 13.55
C ASN A 622 -9.04 -11.43 13.50
N ASP A 623 -9.15 -10.14 13.15
CA ASP A 623 -10.39 -9.40 13.11
C ASP A 623 -10.46 -8.54 11.84
N VAL A 624 -11.65 -8.48 11.23
CA VAL A 624 -11.94 -7.60 10.09
C VAL A 624 -12.38 -6.22 10.58
N GLN A 625 -12.05 -5.17 9.84
CA GLN A 625 -12.35 -3.77 10.18
C GLN A 625 -13.27 -3.13 9.14
N ALA A 626 -13.99 -2.08 9.53
CA ALA A 626 -14.90 -1.35 8.64
C ALA A 626 -14.20 -0.84 7.37
N ALA A 627 -12.94 -0.39 7.49
CA ALA A 627 -12.12 0.05 6.35
C ALA A 627 -11.96 -1.03 5.26
N HIS A 628 -11.96 -2.32 5.62
CA HIS A 628 -11.91 -3.39 4.62
C HIS A 628 -13.20 -3.48 3.80
N PHE A 629 -14.36 -3.22 4.41
CA PHE A 629 -15.64 -3.18 3.71
C PHE A 629 -15.77 -1.93 2.86
N TYR A 630 -15.21 -0.80 3.30
CA TYR A 630 -15.16 0.41 2.47
C TYR A 630 -14.32 0.17 1.21
N GLN A 631 -13.16 -0.49 1.36
CA GLN A 631 -12.31 -0.89 0.25
C GLN A 631 -13.07 -1.78 -0.75
N LEU A 632 -13.78 -2.80 -0.25
CA LEU A 632 -14.61 -3.68 -1.08
C LEU A 632 -15.75 -2.93 -1.78
N ALA A 633 -16.37 -1.94 -1.13
CA ALA A 633 -17.38 -1.09 -1.76
C ALA A 633 -16.77 -0.23 -2.89
N ILE A 634 -15.56 0.32 -2.69
CA ILE A 634 -14.83 1.02 -3.76
C ILE A 634 -14.60 0.10 -4.95
N TYR A 635 -14.30 -1.19 -4.72
CA TYR A 635 -14.13 -2.15 -5.80
C TYR A 635 -15.44 -2.41 -6.56
N LYS A 636 -16.57 -2.51 -5.84
CA LYS A 636 -17.90 -2.56 -6.47
C LYS A 636 -18.12 -1.35 -7.37
N TYR A 637 -17.87 -0.15 -6.88
CA TYR A 637 -17.99 1.08 -7.67
C TYR A 637 -17.14 1.03 -8.94
N LEU A 638 -15.86 0.66 -8.82
CA LEU A 638 -14.93 0.64 -9.94
C LEU A 638 -15.35 -0.37 -11.03
N LEU A 639 -15.80 -1.56 -10.65
CA LEU A 639 -16.28 -2.56 -11.62
C LEU A 639 -17.58 -2.14 -12.29
N LEU A 640 -18.54 -1.56 -11.56
CA LEU A 640 -19.78 -1.03 -12.15
C LEU A 640 -19.50 0.10 -13.16
N LYS A 641 -18.46 0.91 -12.93
CA LYS A 641 -18.04 1.93 -13.89
C LYS A 641 -17.25 1.39 -15.08
N LEU A 642 -16.62 0.23 -14.93
CA LEU A 642 -15.93 -0.46 -16.02
C LEU A 642 -16.95 -1.08 -16.98
N ASP A 643 -17.91 -1.84 -16.45
CA ASP A 643 -18.98 -2.49 -17.21
C ASP A 643 -20.20 -2.78 -16.30
N TYR A 644 -21.19 -1.89 -16.31
CA TYR A 644 -22.37 -2.01 -15.46
C TYR A 644 -23.16 -3.29 -15.74
N ASP A 645 -23.38 -3.61 -17.01
CA ASP A 645 -24.22 -4.75 -17.39
C ASP A 645 -23.59 -6.09 -17.02
N LYS A 646 -22.26 -6.18 -17.10
CA LYS A 646 -21.54 -7.35 -16.61
C LYS A 646 -21.64 -7.47 -15.10
N TYR A 647 -21.28 -6.42 -14.36
CA TYR A 647 -20.99 -6.54 -12.92
C TYR A 647 -22.16 -6.27 -11.98
N LYS A 648 -23.31 -5.78 -12.45
CA LYS A 648 -24.50 -5.48 -11.60
C LYS A 648 -25.04 -6.68 -10.82
N GLU A 649 -24.89 -7.89 -11.36
CA GLU A 649 -25.34 -9.14 -10.72
C GLU A 649 -24.26 -9.81 -9.86
N TYR A 650 -23.05 -9.22 -9.75
CA TYR A 650 -21.95 -9.83 -9.01
C TYR A 650 -22.10 -9.59 -7.51
N GLN A 651 -21.74 -10.61 -6.73
CA GLN A 651 -21.69 -10.55 -5.28
C GLN A 651 -20.29 -10.11 -4.84
N PHE A 652 -20.20 -9.20 -3.88
CA PHE A 652 -18.94 -8.67 -3.37
C PHE A 652 -18.68 -9.24 -1.97
N VAL A 653 -17.61 -10.01 -1.83
CA VAL A 653 -17.34 -10.83 -0.64
C VAL A 653 -15.99 -10.49 -0.05
N LEU A 654 -15.99 -10.12 1.23
CA LEU A 654 -14.77 -10.09 2.02
C LEU A 654 -14.57 -11.46 2.65
N PHE A 655 -13.44 -12.10 2.38
CA PHE A 655 -13.14 -13.42 2.91
C PHE A 655 -11.93 -13.39 3.85
N ASN A 656 -12.19 -13.53 5.15
CA ASN A 656 -11.15 -13.69 6.16
C ASN A 656 -10.70 -15.15 6.24
N ILE A 657 -9.64 -15.46 5.49
CA ILE A 657 -9.10 -16.82 5.30
C ILE A 657 -8.59 -17.39 6.62
N LYS A 658 -7.99 -16.57 7.48
CA LYS A 658 -7.43 -17.02 8.77
C LYS A 658 -8.46 -17.70 9.66
N ASN A 659 -9.68 -17.19 9.66
CA ASN A 659 -10.79 -17.71 10.45
C ASN A 659 -11.87 -18.38 9.57
N ASN A 660 -11.64 -18.48 8.25
CA ASN A 660 -12.56 -18.96 7.24
C ASN A 660 -13.94 -18.29 7.30
N TYR A 661 -14.01 -16.98 7.61
CA TYR A 661 -15.26 -16.24 7.69
C TYR A 661 -15.45 -15.39 6.44
N SER A 662 -16.60 -15.56 5.77
CA SER A 662 -16.95 -14.84 4.55
C SER A 662 -18.16 -13.93 4.78
N TYR A 663 -18.03 -12.69 4.34
CA TYR A 663 -19.01 -11.63 4.55
C TYR A 663 -19.38 -11.03 3.19
N LYS A 664 -20.65 -11.10 2.82
CA LYS A 664 -21.17 -10.43 1.63
C LYS A 664 -21.51 -8.98 1.97
N LEU A 665 -21.06 -8.05 1.14
CA LEU A 665 -21.37 -6.63 1.22
C LEU A 665 -22.73 -6.33 0.57
N GLU A 666 -23.64 -5.70 1.32
CA GLU A 666 -24.93 -5.22 0.81
C GLU A 666 -24.94 -3.69 0.82
N ILE A 667 -24.97 -3.07 -0.36
CA ILE A 667 -25.02 -1.61 -0.55
C ILE A 667 -25.79 -1.26 -1.83
N GLU A 668 -26.73 -0.32 -1.71
CA GLU A 668 -27.51 0.23 -2.82
C GLU A 668 -26.65 1.13 -3.71
N ASP A 669 -26.92 1.18 -5.02
CA ASP A 669 -26.08 1.89 -5.98
C ASP A 669 -26.05 3.41 -5.72
N ASP A 670 -27.15 4.02 -5.27
CA ASP A 670 -27.19 5.44 -4.91
C ASP A 670 -26.35 5.74 -3.65
N LYS A 671 -26.40 4.85 -2.65
CA LYS A 671 -25.57 4.92 -1.45
C LYS A 671 -24.11 4.67 -1.72
N LEU A 672 -23.80 3.81 -2.67
CA LEU A 672 -22.44 3.60 -3.14
C LEU A 672 -21.88 4.87 -3.80
N GLU A 673 -22.62 5.50 -4.70
CA GLU A 673 -22.23 6.78 -5.32
C GLU A 673 -22.05 7.89 -4.26
N GLU A 674 -22.98 7.99 -3.30
CA GLU A 674 -22.90 8.93 -2.19
C GLU A 674 -21.64 8.69 -1.32
N MET A 675 -21.33 7.42 -1.02
CA MET A 675 -20.14 7.03 -0.28
C MET A 675 -18.85 7.46 -0.99
N ILE A 676 -18.72 7.17 -2.29
CA ILE A 676 -17.52 7.51 -3.07
C ILE A 676 -17.36 9.02 -3.15
N LYS A 677 -18.46 9.76 -3.35
CA LYS A 677 -18.43 11.22 -3.32
C LYS A 677 -17.90 11.75 -2.00
N ILE A 678 -18.42 11.26 -0.86
CA ILE A 678 -17.98 11.69 0.47
C ILE A 678 -16.49 11.36 0.68
N LEU A 679 -16.04 10.16 0.32
CA LEU A 679 -14.63 9.77 0.48
C LEU A 679 -13.70 10.63 -0.39
N VAL A 680 -14.06 10.86 -1.65
CA VAL A 680 -13.27 11.70 -2.55
C VAL A 680 -13.27 13.14 -2.06
N ASP A 681 -14.42 13.67 -1.63
CA ASP A 681 -14.53 15.03 -1.09
C ASP A 681 -13.72 15.16 0.20
N GLU A 682 -13.75 14.22 1.13
CA GLU A 682 -12.91 14.24 2.34
C GLU A 682 -11.41 14.30 2.01
N LYS A 683 -10.98 13.60 0.94
CA LYS A 683 -9.57 13.58 0.51
C LYS A 683 -9.15 14.76 -0.36
N THR A 684 -10.10 15.48 -0.95
CA THR A 684 -9.82 16.53 -1.94
C THR A 684 -10.28 17.92 -1.49
N ASN A 685 -11.43 18.02 -0.82
CA ASN A 685 -11.83 19.17 -0.03
C ASN A 685 -11.13 19.09 1.31
N GLN A 686 -9.91 19.61 1.37
CA GLN A 686 -9.21 19.74 2.64
C GLN A 686 -10.02 20.68 3.55
N ASN A 687 -10.21 20.34 4.82
CA ASN A 687 -11.01 21.13 5.75
C ASN A 687 -10.63 22.62 5.73
N VAL A 688 -11.67 23.46 5.69
CA VAL A 688 -11.61 24.92 5.78
C VAL A 688 -11.23 25.28 7.22
N ASP A 689 -10.44 26.35 7.36
CA ASP A 689 -10.05 27.03 8.59
C ASP A 689 -10.91 26.73 9.83
N ASP A 690 -10.29 26.14 10.85
CA ASP A 690 -10.78 26.23 12.22
C ASP A 690 -10.43 27.61 12.80
N GLU A 691 -11.21 28.61 12.39
CA GLU A 691 -11.75 29.58 13.36
C GLU A 691 -13.25 29.35 13.51
N LEU A 692 -13.63 28.10 13.80
CA LEU A 692 -14.86 27.91 14.54
C LEU A 692 -14.61 28.56 15.91
N PHE A 693 -15.22 29.73 16.15
CA PHE A 693 -15.13 30.46 17.41
C PHE A 693 -15.23 29.47 18.58
N GLU A 694 -14.35 29.53 19.59
CA GLU A 694 -14.26 28.50 20.64
C GLU A 694 -15.63 28.16 21.25
N GLU A 695 -16.48 29.17 21.42
CA GLU A 695 -17.85 29.02 21.92
C GLU A 695 -18.74 28.18 21.01
N THR A 696 -18.60 28.32 19.69
CA THR A 696 -19.31 27.51 18.70
C THR A 696 -18.86 26.06 18.76
N PHE A 697 -17.55 25.79 18.87
CA PHE A 697 -17.03 24.43 19.05
C PHE A 697 -17.59 23.79 20.32
N ILE A 698 -17.54 24.51 21.44
CA ILE A 698 -18.07 24.05 22.73
C ILE A 698 -19.57 23.78 22.62
N LYS A 699 -20.34 24.69 22.02
CA LYS A 699 -21.80 24.55 21.85
C LYS A 699 -22.15 23.34 21.00
N ILE A 700 -21.45 23.12 19.89
CA ILE A 700 -21.69 21.99 18.99
C ILE A 700 -21.39 20.68 19.72
N ASN A 701 -20.21 20.55 20.35
CA ASN A 701 -19.78 19.28 20.94
C ASN A 701 -20.39 18.98 22.33
N LYS A 702 -21.11 19.91 22.95
CA LYS A 702 -21.85 19.65 24.21
C LYS A 702 -23.18 18.94 24.00
N ASP A 703 -23.85 19.20 22.87
CA ASP A 703 -25.12 18.57 22.58
C ASP A 703 -24.90 17.27 21.80
N LYS A 704 -25.21 16.13 22.44
CA LYS A 704 -25.11 14.80 21.83
C LYS A 704 -25.85 14.71 20.48
N LYS A 705 -26.90 15.53 20.25
CA LYS A 705 -27.66 15.56 19.00
C LYS A 705 -26.81 16.02 17.81
N ASN A 706 -25.83 16.89 18.05
CA ASN A 706 -24.97 17.44 16.99
C ASN A 706 -23.90 16.46 16.52
N LEU A 707 -23.69 15.35 17.23
CA LEU A 707 -22.79 14.29 16.78
C LEU A 707 -23.35 13.59 15.54
N ASN A 708 -24.68 13.66 15.31
CA ASN A 708 -25.38 13.00 14.22
C ASN A 708 -25.02 11.51 14.07
N LEU A 709 -24.80 10.83 15.20
CA LEU A 709 -24.40 9.42 15.21
C LEU A 709 -25.58 8.57 14.75
N LYS A 710 -25.41 7.85 13.65
CA LYS A 710 -26.33 6.84 13.17
C LYS A 710 -26.13 5.53 13.93
N ASN A 711 -27.22 4.79 14.10
CA ASN A 711 -27.17 3.42 14.64
C ASN A 711 -26.52 2.51 13.61
N VAL A 712 -25.25 2.16 13.84
CA VAL A 712 -24.50 1.24 13.00
C VAL A 712 -24.43 -0.13 13.68
N PHE A 713 -24.79 -1.18 12.94
CA PHE A 713 -24.82 -2.55 13.45
C PHE A 713 -23.70 -3.44 12.90
N LEU A 714 -22.80 -2.91 12.06
CA LEU A 714 -21.74 -3.67 11.39
C LEU A 714 -20.99 -4.63 12.33
N ASN A 715 -20.53 -4.17 13.49
CA ASN A 715 -19.81 -5.02 14.44
C ASN A 715 -20.69 -6.11 15.09
N ASP A 716 -22.00 -5.88 15.23
CA ASP A 716 -22.93 -6.92 15.70
C ASP A 716 -23.25 -7.92 14.60
N GLU A 717 -23.38 -7.46 13.35
CA GLU A 717 -23.55 -8.31 12.17
C GLU A 717 -22.36 -9.25 12.00
N ILE A 718 -21.13 -8.72 12.01
CA ILE A 718 -19.89 -9.49 11.96
C ILE A 718 -19.86 -10.58 13.05
N LYS A 719 -20.22 -10.24 14.30
CA LYS A 719 -20.26 -11.22 15.39
C LYS A 719 -21.31 -12.31 15.19
N LYS A 720 -22.51 -11.93 14.72
CA LYS A 720 -23.58 -12.88 14.44
C LYS A 720 -23.15 -13.86 13.35
N ILE A 721 -22.53 -13.34 12.28
CA ILE A 721 -21.98 -14.12 11.17
C ILE A 721 -20.89 -15.07 11.68
N ASN A 722 -19.92 -14.57 12.45
CA ASN A 722 -18.84 -15.39 13.01
C ASN A 722 -19.38 -16.52 13.89
N LYS A 723 -20.37 -16.22 14.75
CA LYS A 723 -21.02 -17.22 15.59
C LYS A 723 -21.80 -18.25 14.78
N ALA A 724 -22.39 -17.87 13.64
CA ALA A 724 -23.05 -18.81 12.74
C ALA A 724 -22.05 -19.78 12.10
N PHE A 725 -20.92 -19.29 11.59
CA PHE A 725 -19.83 -20.15 11.10
C PHE A 725 -19.28 -21.08 12.20
N GLU A 726 -19.09 -20.58 13.42
CA GLU A 726 -18.65 -21.41 14.55
C GLU A 726 -19.64 -22.52 14.89
N LYS A 727 -20.96 -22.30 14.70
CA LYS A 727 -21.97 -23.34 14.88
C LYS A 727 -21.95 -24.36 13.74
N MET A 728 -21.83 -23.91 12.49
CA MET A 728 -21.77 -24.79 11.32
C MET A 728 -20.63 -25.81 11.43
N ARG A 729 -19.49 -25.41 11.99
CA ARG A 729 -18.28 -26.25 12.11
C ARG A 729 -18.28 -27.23 13.27
N LYS A 730 -19.25 -27.14 14.19
CA LYS A 730 -19.33 -28.05 15.36
C LYS A 730 -20.00 -29.39 15.06
N ASN A 731 -20.50 -29.60 13.84
CA ASN A 731 -21.30 -30.78 13.48
C ASN A 731 -20.53 -31.90 12.75
N ASP A 732 -19.24 -31.79 12.45
CA ASP A 732 -18.49 -32.87 11.78
C ASP A 732 -17.27 -33.31 12.59
N ASP A 733 -17.42 -34.50 13.19
CA ASP A 733 -16.30 -35.40 13.46
C ASP A 733 -15.69 -35.88 12.13
N LEU A 734 -14.36 -35.93 12.08
CA LEU A 734 -13.55 -36.69 11.10
C LEU A 734 -13.52 -36.20 9.65
N ILE A 735 -12.62 -35.26 9.36
CA ILE A 735 -11.80 -35.36 8.13
C ILE A 735 -10.36 -35.63 8.58
N SER A 736 -9.97 -36.90 8.61
CA SER A 736 -8.56 -37.28 8.64
C SER A 736 -7.94 -37.13 7.24
N PRO A 737 -6.63 -36.86 7.11
CA PRO A 737 -6.00 -36.44 5.85
C PRO A 737 -5.81 -37.53 4.77
N THR A 738 -6.50 -38.66 4.85
CA THR A 738 -6.17 -39.86 4.06
C THR A 738 -7.39 -40.45 3.38
N SER A 739 -7.66 -40.02 2.16
CA SER A 739 -8.19 -40.83 1.04
C SER A 739 -8.65 -39.89 -0.06
N VAL A 740 -8.11 -40.06 -1.27
CA VAL A 740 -8.84 -40.35 -2.52
C VAL A 740 -7.80 -40.35 -3.65
N ASP A 741 -7.49 -41.55 -4.14
CA ASP A 741 -6.74 -41.79 -5.37
C ASP A 741 -7.68 -42.14 -6.53
N ALA A 742 -7.27 -41.67 -7.71
CA ALA A 742 -7.42 -42.22 -9.07
C ALA A 742 -8.81 -42.43 -9.73
N LYS A 743 -8.98 -41.85 -10.94
CA LYS A 743 -9.14 -42.58 -12.23
C LYS A 743 -9.22 -41.66 -13.47
N GLU A 744 -8.50 -42.03 -14.54
CA GLU A 744 -8.49 -41.49 -15.91
C GLU A 744 -9.53 -42.22 -16.83
N GLU A 745 -9.99 -41.59 -17.94
CA GLU A 745 -9.81 -42.06 -19.35
C GLU A 745 -10.72 -41.42 -20.45
N GLN A 746 -10.07 -40.97 -21.54
CA GLN A 746 -10.32 -41.16 -23.01
C GLN A 746 -11.39 -40.40 -23.87
N SER A 747 -11.13 -40.40 -25.21
CA SER A 747 -11.34 -39.37 -26.26
C SER A 747 -12.07 -39.84 -27.56
N ILE A 748 -12.55 -38.93 -28.44
CA ILE A 748 -12.99 -39.16 -29.86
C ILE A 748 -12.78 -37.87 -30.74
N ALA A 749 -12.48 -37.98 -32.06
CA ALA A 749 -12.32 -36.88 -33.07
C ALA A 749 -12.98 -37.15 -34.47
N PRO A 750 -13.28 -36.14 -35.34
CA PRO A 750 -13.56 -36.28 -36.80
C PRO A 750 -12.91 -35.20 -37.77
N THR A 751 -12.97 -35.34 -39.13
CA THR A 751 -12.26 -34.51 -40.17
C THR A 751 -13.13 -33.84 -41.29
N GLN A 752 -12.72 -32.65 -41.84
CA GLN A 752 -13.24 -31.91 -43.05
C GLN A 752 -12.11 -31.21 -43.88
N LYS A 753 -12.39 -30.66 -45.09
CA LYS A 753 -11.42 -30.25 -46.17
C LYS A 753 -11.28 -28.71 -46.34
N HIS A 754 -10.07 -28.19 -46.64
CA HIS A 754 -9.60 -26.85 -46.23
C HIS A 754 -9.19 -25.80 -47.31
N LYS A 755 -9.23 -24.48 -46.97
CA LYS A 755 -8.78 -23.34 -47.81
C LYS A 755 -7.25 -23.30 -48.05
N PRO A 756 -6.75 -22.82 -49.22
CA PRO A 756 -5.31 -22.68 -49.51
C PRO A 756 -4.67 -21.45 -48.81
N PHE A 757 -3.34 -21.47 -48.67
CA PHE A 757 -2.57 -20.45 -47.94
C PHE A 757 -1.67 -19.59 -48.83
N VAL A 758 -1.45 -18.34 -48.42
CA VAL A 758 -0.45 -17.44 -49.01
C VAL A 758 0.43 -16.87 -47.91
N ILE A 759 1.75 -16.87 -48.12
CA ILE A 759 2.72 -16.32 -47.16
C ILE A 759 3.25 -14.99 -47.68
N ILE A 760 3.35 -13.98 -46.81
CA ILE A 760 3.84 -12.64 -47.16
C ILE A 760 4.90 -12.15 -46.17
N ASP A 761 5.74 -11.24 -46.65
CA ASP A 761 6.71 -10.49 -45.85
C ASP A 761 7.01 -9.11 -46.48
N PHE A 762 7.10 -8.06 -45.65
CA PHE A 762 7.42 -6.69 -46.06
C PHE A 762 8.76 -6.21 -45.50
N GLU A 763 9.60 -5.66 -46.39
CA GLU A 763 10.78 -4.88 -45.99
C GLU A 763 10.47 -3.37 -45.98
N THR A 764 10.95 -2.66 -44.95
CA THR A 764 10.67 -1.22 -44.77
C THR A 764 11.91 -0.42 -44.40
N TRP A 765 12.01 0.84 -44.87
CA TRP A 765 13.13 1.74 -44.53
C TRP A 765 12.91 2.57 -43.25
N ASN A 766 11.70 2.60 -42.69
CA ASN A 766 11.37 3.27 -41.44
C ASN A 766 10.19 2.57 -40.74
N PHE A 767 10.08 2.71 -39.41
CA PHE A 767 9.04 2.05 -38.59
C PHE A 767 7.63 2.18 -39.20
N HIS A 768 7.16 1.11 -39.87
CA HIS A 768 5.82 0.87 -40.40
C HIS A 768 5.30 1.77 -41.55
N GLU A 769 6.11 2.63 -42.18
CA GLU A 769 5.58 3.69 -43.07
C GLU A 769 5.90 3.59 -44.55
N ASN A 770 7.04 3.00 -44.95
CA ASN A 770 7.51 2.95 -46.34
C ASN A 770 8.02 1.55 -46.75
N PRO A 771 7.17 0.72 -47.38
CA PRO A 771 7.59 -0.59 -47.90
C PRO A 771 8.47 -0.42 -49.14
N VAL A 772 9.56 -1.19 -49.20
CA VAL A 772 10.52 -1.19 -50.33
C VAL A 772 10.59 -2.52 -51.06
N GLN A 773 10.17 -3.61 -50.40
CA GLN A 773 9.97 -4.92 -51.02
C GLN A 773 8.77 -5.63 -50.38
N LEU A 774 8.03 -6.41 -51.18
CA LEU A 774 7.03 -7.38 -50.75
C LEU A 774 7.29 -8.71 -51.46
N ALA A 775 7.42 -9.79 -50.70
CA ALA A 775 7.43 -11.14 -51.24
C ALA A 775 6.11 -11.85 -50.95
N ILE A 776 5.64 -12.65 -51.91
CA ILE A 776 4.42 -13.44 -51.79
C ILE A 776 4.71 -14.87 -52.25
N LEU A 777 4.35 -15.85 -51.42
CA LEU A 777 4.45 -17.28 -51.74
C LEU A 777 3.06 -17.93 -51.74
N ASP A 778 2.62 -18.43 -52.89
CA ASP A 778 1.32 -19.12 -53.07
C ASP A 778 1.48 -20.64 -52.93
N THR A 779 0.91 -21.22 -51.88
CA THR A 779 1.04 -22.66 -51.59
C THR A 779 0.30 -23.56 -52.60
N SER A 780 -0.64 -23.00 -53.36
CA SER A 780 -1.40 -23.72 -54.40
C SER A 780 -0.75 -23.68 -55.78
N ALA A 781 0.27 -22.85 -55.98
CA ALA A 781 0.96 -22.69 -57.26
C ALA A 781 2.07 -23.75 -57.50
N SER A 782 2.36 -24.00 -58.77
CA SER A 782 3.44 -24.91 -59.19
C SER A 782 4.80 -24.43 -58.65
N PRO A 783 5.76 -25.33 -58.34
CA PRO A 783 7.06 -24.93 -57.77
C PRO A 783 7.84 -23.87 -58.56
N LYS A 784 7.58 -23.75 -59.87
CA LYS A 784 8.21 -22.74 -60.75
C LYS A 784 7.61 -21.34 -60.64
N GLU A 785 6.34 -21.22 -60.20
CA GLU A 785 5.59 -19.94 -60.16
C GLU A 785 5.17 -19.55 -58.74
N ARG A 786 5.66 -20.30 -57.74
CA ARG A 786 5.22 -20.25 -56.35
C ARG A 786 5.60 -18.96 -55.62
N VAL A 787 6.65 -18.27 -56.04
CA VAL A 787 7.16 -17.07 -55.36
C VAL A 787 7.13 -15.88 -56.30
N LYS A 788 6.54 -14.77 -55.84
CA LYS A 788 6.51 -13.48 -56.54
C LYS A 788 7.18 -12.42 -55.67
N GLU A 789 8.08 -11.65 -56.27
CA GLU A 789 8.75 -10.52 -55.63
C GLU A 789 8.32 -9.20 -56.26
N TYR A 790 8.02 -8.21 -55.41
CA TYR A 790 7.65 -6.86 -55.80
C TYR A 790 8.58 -5.87 -55.09
N TYR A 791 9.21 -4.98 -55.84
CA TYR A 791 10.01 -3.88 -55.30
C TYR A 791 9.24 -2.58 -55.46
N PHE A 792 9.46 -1.59 -54.59
CA PHE A 792 8.74 -0.32 -54.65
C PHE A 792 9.69 0.86 -54.62
N GLN A 793 9.44 1.85 -55.47
CA GLN A 793 10.21 3.10 -55.43
C GLN A 793 9.99 3.84 -54.09
N PRO A 794 11.06 4.29 -53.40
CA PRO A 794 10.98 4.98 -52.12
C PRO A 794 10.51 6.43 -52.26
N GLU A 795 9.89 6.98 -51.20
CA GLU A 795 9.42 8.37 -51.19
C GLU A 795 10.59 9.37 -50.99
N PRO A 796 10.53 10.63 -51.50
CA PRO A 796 11.72 11.50 -51.66
C PRO A 796 12.39 12.03 -50.38
N THR A 797 11.87 11.75 -49.18
CA THR A 797 12.22 12.47 -47.92
C THR A 797 13.05 11.65 -46.92
N LEU A 798 13.80 10.65 -47.36
CA LEU A 798 14.51 9.72 -46.47
C LEU A 798 15.93 10.17 -46.10
N ASN A 799 16.31 9.98 -44.83
CA ASN A 799 17.67 10.22 -44.33
C ASN A 799 18.59 9.01 -44.59
N MET A 800 19.91 9.24 -44.67
CA MET A 800 20.90 8.18 -44.97
C MET A 800 20.95 7.03 -43.94
N SER A 801 20.50 7.26 -42.72
CA SER A 801 20.43 6.25 -41.66
C SER A 801 19.34 5.20 -41.92
N SER A 802 18.27 5.59 -42.62
CA SER A 802 17.12 4.74 -42.95
C SER A 802 17.42 3.76 -44.10
N VAL A 803 18.33 4.16 -45.00
CA VAL A 803 18.79 3.33 -46.13
C VAL A 803 19.68 2.18 -45.66
N LEU A 804 20.50 2.40 -44.63
CA LEU A 804 21.41 1.40 -44.06
C LEU A 804 20.71 0.30 -43.21
N ALA A 805 19.43 0.47 -42.90
CA ALA A 805 18.67 -0.44 -42.02
C ALA A 805 17.98 -1.60 -42.76
N ALA A 806 17.83 -1.54 -44.09
CA ALA A 806 17.17 -2.58 -44.86
C ALA A 806 18.12 -3.23 -45.86
N ASN A 807 18.08 -4.55 -45.93
CA ASN A 807 19.06 -5.37 -46.65
C ASN A 807 18.62 -5.62 -48.11
N VAL A 808 18.18 -4.59 -48.83
CA VAL A 808 17.54 -4.72 -50.16
C VAL A 808 18.43 -4.16 -51.27
N ASP A 809 18.48 -4.83 -52.44
CA ASP A 809 19.26 -4.35 -53.60
C ASP A 809 18.76 -2.98 -54.08
N GLU A 810 19.54 -1.94 -53.76
CA GLU A 810 19.26 -0.55 -54.11
C GLU A 810 19.01 -0.33 -55.61
N LYS A 811 19.65 -1.12 -56.48
CA LYS A 811 19.46 -1.00 -57.94
C LYS A 811 18.10 -1.51 -58.39
N LYS A 812 17.55 -2.53 -57.71
CA LYS A 812 16.19 -3.02 -57.96
C LYS A 812 15.17 -2.02 -57.43
N VAL A 813 15.37 -1.48 -56.23
CA VAL A 813 14.46 -0.51 -55.58
C VAL A 813 14.37 0.81 -56.36
N ASN A 814 15.51 1.35 -56.80
CA ASN A 814 15.55 2.63 -57.54
C ASN A 814 14.92 2.59 -58.93
N ARG A 815 14.74 1.38 -59.50
CA ARG A 815 14.14 1.16 -60.83
C ARG A 815 12.73 0.57 -60.75
N ALA A 816 12.22 0.34 -59.54
CA ALA A 816 10.96 -0.33 -59.35
C ALA A 816 9.76 0.61 -59.58
N PRO A 817 8.60 0.09 -60.03
CA PRO A 817 7.37 0.87 -60.06
C PRO A 817 6.89 1.25 -58.65
N SER A 818 6.00 2.23 -58.56
CA SER A 818 5.38 2.60 -57.28
C SER A 818 4.48 1.47 -56.76
N PHE A 819 4.23 1.46 -55.44
CA PHE A 819 3.28 0.52 -54.82
C PHE A 819 1.89 0.60 -55.46
N LYS A 820 1.45 1.81 -55.85
CA LYS A 820 0.13 2.02 -56.48
C LYS A 820 0.02 1.34 -57.85
N GLU A 821 1.08 1.36 -58.65
CA GLU A 821 1.08 0.74 -59.98
C GLU A 821 1.07 -0.79 -59.92
N GLN A 822 1.68 -1.37 -58.88
CA GLN A 822 1.74 -2.83 -58.70
C GLN A 822 0.57 -3.40 -57.89
N TRP A 823 -0.18 -2.56 -57.18
CA TRP A 823 -1.32 -2.97 -56.36
C TRP A 823 -2.40 -3.80 -57.10
N PRO A 824 -2.77 -3.54 -58.37
CA PRO A 824 -3.75 -4.35 -59.09
C PRO A 824 -3.36 -5.83 -59.26
N GLU A 825 -2.07 -6.12 -59.33
CA GLU A 825 -1.53 -7.49 -59.34
C GLU A 825 -1.49 -8.08 -57.93
N ILE A 826 -1.02 -7.31 -56.95
CA ILE A 826 -0.87 -7.75 -55.54
C ILE A 826 -2.24 -8.06 -54.90
N LYS A 827 -3.26 -7.25 -55.17
CA LYS A 827 -4.59 -7.40 -54.55
C LYS A 827 -5.28 -8.73 -54.88
N LYS A 828 -4.84 -9.43 -55.93
CA LYS A 828 -5.37 -10.76 -56.31
C LYS A 828 -5.17 -11.81 -55.21
N PHE A 829 -4.19 -11.63 -54.33
CA PHE A 829 -3.93 -12.53 -53.19
C PHE A 829 -4.78 -12.20 -51.95
N PHE A 830 -5.37 -11.00 -51.89
CA PHE A 830 -6.17 -10.50 -50.76
C PHE A 830 -7.67 -10.47 -51.10
N ASN A 831 -8.17 -11.55 -51.71
CA ASN A 831 -9.53 -11.64 -52.24
C ASN A 831 -10.49 -12.52 -51.41
N GLY A 832 -10.05 -13.04 -50.26
CA GLY A 832 -10.83 -13.91 -49.37
C GLY A 832 -10.76 -15.42 -49.69
N ASN A 833 -10.15 -15.80 -50.82
CA ASN A 833 -9.96 -17.20 -51.22
C ASN A 833 -8.73 -17.84 -50.57
N TYR A 834 -7.82 -17.04 -50.02
CA TYR A 834 -6.62 -17.48 -49.32
C TYR A 834 -6.69 -17.15 -47.82
N ILE A 835 -5.99 -17.94 -47.02
CA ILE A 835 -5.62 -17.57 -45.65
C ILE A 835 -4.18 -17.02 -45.69
N ILE A 836 -4.00 -15.78 -45.24
CA ILE A 836 -2.70 -15.08 -45.28
C ILE A 836 -1.86 -15.43 -44.03
N ILE A 837 -0.58 -15.68 -44.25
CA ILE A 837 0.39 -16.02 -43.21
C ILE A 837 1.54 -15.02 -43.24
N ALA A 838 1.92 -14.50 -42.08
CA ALA A 838 3.15 -13.73 -41.91
C ALA A 838 3.77 -14.02 -40.54
N HIS A 839 5.06 -13.76 -40.40
CA HIS A 839 5.82 -13.99 -39.18
C HIS A 839 5.92 -12.69 -38.37
N ASN A 840 5.09 -12.58 -37.31
CA ASN A 840 4.67 -11.29 -36.73
C ASN A 840 3.65 -10.54 -37.61
N ALA A 841 2.58 -11.22 -38.03
CA ALA A 841 1.58 -10.66 -38.96
C ALA A 841 0.95 -9.32 -38.56
N SER A 842 1.04 -8.90 -37.29
CA SER A 842 0.61 -7.55 -36.87
C SER A 842 1.43 -6.44 -37.55
N PHE A 843 2.73 -6.68 -37.81
CA PHE A 843 3.62 -5.78 -38.52
C PHE A 843 3.22 -5.67 -40.00
N ASP A 844 3.22 -6.77 -40.75
CA ASP A 844 2.96 -6.76 -42.20
C ASP A 844 1.58 -6.22 -42.56
N ILE A 845 0.56 -6.59 -41.79
CA ILE A 845 -0.80 -6.11 -41.99
C ILE A 845 -0.90 -4.61 -41.65
N SER A 846 -0.12 -4.10 -40.70
CA SER A 846 -0.05 -2.66 -40.41
C SER A 846 0.62 -1.88 -41.55
N VAL A 847 1.70 -2.42 -42.15
CA VAL A 847 2.39 -1.82 -43.30
C VAL A 847 1.44 -1.75 -44.51
N LEU A 848 0.77 -2.86 -44.82
CA LEU A 848 -0.24 -2.92 -45.88
C LEU A 848 -1.37 -1.90 -45.65
N ARG A 849 -1.94 -1.88 -44.43
CA ARG A 849 -3.02 -0.95 -44.07
C ARG A 849 -2.58 0.52 -44.24
N ASN A 850 -1.40 0.87 -43.74
CA ASN A 850 -0.88 2.24 -43.82
C ASN A 850 -0.65 2.66 -45.28
N LYS A 851 -0.11 1.77 -46.13
CA LYS A 851 0.13 2.12 -47.53
C LYS A 851 -1.16 2.27 -48.32
N LEU A 852 -2.15 1.39 -48.11
CA LEU A 852 -3.48 1.51 -48.73
C LEU A 852 -4.19 2.81 -48.33
N LEU A 853 -4.09 3.21 -47.05
CA LEU A 853 -4.58 4.51 -46.59
C LEU A 853 -3.90 5.67 -47.34
N LYS A 854 -2.57 5.63 -47.52
CA LYS A 854 -1.82 6.67 -48.24
C LYS A 854 -2.19 6.75 -49.72
N ILE A 855 -2.39 5.63 -50.41
CA ILE A 855 -2.75 5.62 -51.85
C ILE A 855 -4.27 5.68 -52.10
N SER A 856 -5.07 5.79 -51.04
CA SER A 856 -6.54 5.80 -51.08
C SER A 856 -7.19 4.57 -51.74
N GLU A 857 -6.51 3.42 -51.69
CA GLU A 857 -7.01 2.14 -52.18
C GLU A 857 -7.67 1.35 -51.05
N ARG A 858 -8.58 0.43 -51.39
CA ARG A 858 -9.26 -0.44 -50.42
C ARG A 858 -9.24 -1.89 -50.88
N ILE A 859 -9.23 -2.81 -49.93
CA ILE A 859 -9.47 -4.22 -50.18
C ILE A 859 -10.99 -4.44 -50.22
N GLU A 860 -11.47 -5.07 -51.29
CA GLU A 860 -12.90 -5.22 -51.57
C GLU A 860 -13.55 -6.35 -50.78
N THR A 861 -12.79 -7.40 -50.47
CA THR A 861 -13.25 -8.60 -49.78
C THR A 861 -12.49 -8.79 -48.47
N ASP A 862 -13.20 -9.04 -47.37
CA ASP A 862 -12.54 -9.39 -46.11
C ASP A 862 -11.74 -10.70 -46.30
N PHE A 863 -10.54 -10.74 -45.74
CA PHE A 863 -9.67 -11.92 -45.79
C PHE A 863 -9.19 -12.28 -44.39
N LEU A 864 -8.85 -13.56 -44.23
CA LEU A 864 -8.36 -14.11 -42.99
C LEU A 864 -6.83 -14.07 -43.01
N TYR A 865 -6.24 -13.70 -41.88
CA TYR A 865 -4.80 -13.78 -41.70
C TYR A 865 -4.47 -14.32 -40.32
N PHE A 866 -3.32 -14.95 -40.17
CA PHE A 866 -2.84 -15.40 -38.88
C PHE A 866 -1.34 -15.17 -38.73
N ASP A 867 -0.91 -15.01 -37.49
CA ASP A 867 0.49 -14.81 -37.13
C ASP A 867 1.15 -16.16 -36.88
N SER A 868 2.16 -16.49 -37.69
CA SER A 868 2.87 -17.77 -37.57
C SER A 868 3.53 -17.93 -36.20
N ILE A 869 3.87 -16.84 -35.49
CA ILE A 869 4.38 -16.90 -34.11
C ILE A 869 3.37 -17.55 -33.18
N LYS A 870 2.06 -17.33 -33.37
CA LYS A 870 1.02 -17.96 -32.55
C LYS A 870 0.99 -19.49 -32.76
N ILE A 871 1.20 -19.94 -34.00
CA ILE A 871 1.24 -21.37 -34.33
C ILE A 871 2.53 -22.01 -33.82
N PHE A 872 3.68 -21.39 -34.02
CA PHE A 872 4.94 -21.91 -33.49
C PHE A 872 4.97 -21.89 -31.95
N LYS A 873 4.36 -20.90 -31.29
CA LYS A 873 4.13 -20.92 -29.83
C LYS A 873 3.33 -22.13 -29.38
N ASN A 874 2.29 -22.48 -30.14
CA ASN A 874 1.43 -23.61 -29.82
C ASN A 874 2.09 -24.96 -30.13
N ILE A 875 2.83 -25.08 -31.24
CA ILE A 875 3.48 -26.34 -31.68
C ILE A 875 4.74 -26.63 -30.88
N LEU A 876 5.63 -25.63 -30.72
CA LEU A 876 6.97 -25.86 -30.16
C LEU A 876 6.99 -25.84 -28.64
N GLN A 877 6.00 -25.21 -28.00
CA GLN A 877 5.94 -24.99 -26.55
C GLN A 877 7.29 -24.58 -25.94
N THR A 878 8.11 -23.84 -26.71
CA THR A 878 9.48 -23.53 -26.33
C THR A 878 9.51 -22.43 -25.27
N PRO A 879 10.49 -22.45 -24.35
CA PRO A 879 10.66 -21.42 -23.35
C PRO A 879 10.66 -20.02 -23.98
N LYS A 880 10.06 -19.02 -23.32
CA LYS A 880 9.94 -17.63 -23.83
C LYS A 880 11.29 -16.97 -24.19
N GLU A 881 12.40 -17.57 -23.78
CA GLU A 881 13.79 -17.13 -23.99
C GLU A 881 14.39 -17.54 -25.34
N VAL A 882 13.91 -18.61 -25.98
CA VAL A 882 14.43 -19.05 -27.29
C VAL A 882 13.95 -18.11 -28.40
N GLY A 883 12.89 -17.32 -28.17
CA GLY A 883 12.35 -16.41 -29.17
C GLY A 883 11.71 -17.17 -30.34
N TYR A 884 10.67 -16.58 -30.91
CA TYR A 884 10.04 -17.11 -32.11
C TYR A 884 10.48 -16.26 -33.30
N LYS A 885 11.75 -15.85 -33.34
CA LYS A 885 12.32 -15.18 -34.51
C LYS A 885 12.55 -16.22 -35.59
N GLN A 886 12.35 -15.85 -36.85
CA GLN A 886 12.42 -16.77 -37.97
C GLN A 886 13.78 -17.47 -38.06
N GLU A 887 14.88 -16.75 -37.81
CA GLU A 887 16.25 -17.28 -37.71
C GLU A 887 16.37 -18.44 -36.73
N ILE A 888 15.78 -18.26 -35.55
CA ILE A 888 15.87 -19.22 -34.46
C ILE A 888 15.01 -20.43 -34.79
N LEU A 889 13.82 -20.23 -35.36
CA LEU A 889 12.97 -21.31 -35.83
C LEU A 889 13.64 -22.11 -36.96
N CYS A 890 14.22 -21.44 -37.96
CA CYS A 890 14.96 -22.09 -39.04
C CYS A 890 16.11 -22.95 -38.51
N THR A 891 16.86 -22.43 -37.54
CA THR A 891 17.93 -23.18 -36.87
C THR A 891 17.38 -24.40 -36.13
N LEU A 892 16.28 -24.23 -35.40
CA LEU A 892 15.64 -25.29 -34.62
C LEU A 892 15.08 -26.41 -35.51
N PHE A 893 14.59 -26.07 -36.70
CA PHE A 893 14.10 -27.02 -37.71
C PHE A 893 15.16 -27.45 -38.72
N GLY A 894 16.43 -27.07 -38.57
CA GLY A 894 17.51 -27.43 -39.48
C GLY A 894 17.29 -26.95 -40.92
N ILE A 895 16.65 -25.80 -41.10
CA ILE A 895 16.44 -25.13 -42.38
C ILE A 895 17.56 -24.12 -42.56
N LYS A 896 18.33 -24.24 -43.65
CA LYS A 896 19.33 -23.23 -44.01
C LYS A 896 18.61 -21.92 -44.32
N TYR A 897 18.87 -20.91 -43.51
CA TYR A 897 18.27 -19.59 -43.60
C TYR A 897 19.38 -18.55 -43.60
N ASP A 898 19.28 -17.63 -44.56
CA ASP A 898 20.17 -16.49 -44.70
C ASP A 898 19.27 -15.26 -44.60
N ALA A 899 19.52 -14.39 -43.61
CA ALA A 899 18.61 -13.30 -43.29
C ALA A 899 18.95 -12.09 -44.17
N HIS A 900 18.53 -12.14 -45.44
CA HIS A 900 18.99 -11.14 -46.42
C HIS A 900 17.90 -10.47 -47.26
N ASN A 901 16.70 -11.03 -47.48
CA ASN A 901 15.60 -10.32 -48.15
C ASN A 901 14.22 -11.00 -47.96
N ALA A 902 13.12 -10.26 -48.19
CA ALA A 902 11.73 -10.76 -48.05
C ALA A 902 11.44 -12.07 -48.79
N THR A 903 12.09 -12.31 -49.94
CA THR A 903 11.89 -13.54 -50.75
C THR A 903 12.41 -14.77 -50.02
N GLU A 904 13.57 -14.65 -49.38
CA GLU A 904 14.15 -15.72 -48.56
C GLU A 904 13.30 -15.97 -47.31
N ASP A 905 12.69 -14.93 -46.77
CA ASP A 905 11.84 -15.00 -45.57
C ASP A 905 10.55 -15.77 -45.80
N VAL A 906 9.82 -15.50 -46.90
CA VAL A 906 8.59 -16.26 -47.20
C VAL A 906 8.89 -17.72 -47.54
N VAL A 907 10.04 -18.02 -48.17
CA VAL A 907 10.47 -19.39 -48.48
C VAL A 907 10.87 -20.15 -47.21
N ALA A 908 11.58 -19.47 -46.30
CA ALA A 908 11.97 -20.03 -45.02
C ALA A 908 10.74 -20.33 -44.16
N LEU A 909 9.79 -19.41 -44.11
CA LEU A 909 8.53 -19.59 -43.38
C LEU A 909 7.66 -20.70 -43.96
N TYR A 910 7.60 -20.84 -45.30
CA TYR A 910 6.93 -21.98 -45.94
C TYR A 910 7.52 -23.31 -45.46
N LYS A 911 8.85 -23.45 -45.53
CA LYS A 911 9.55 -24.67 -45.11
C LYS A 911 9.35 -24.94 -43.62
N LEU A 912 9.33 -23.90 -42.80
CA LEU A 912 9.07 -24.01 -41.36
C LEU A 912 7.68 -24.56 -41.06
N ILE A 913 6.65 -24.03 -41.72
CA ILE A 913 5.26 -24.48 -41.50
C ILE A 913 5.06 -25.89 -42.02
N ASP A 914 5.56 -26.19 -43.22
CA ASP A 914 5.47 -27.52 -43.83
C ASP A 914 6.15 -28.58 -42.93
N LYS A 915 7.29 -28.23 -42.33
CA LYS A 915 8.05 -29.14 -41.44
C LYS A 915 7.48 -29.22 -40.01
N ALA A 916 6.89 -28.15 -39.49
CA ALA A 916 6.41 -28.10 -38.10
C ALA A 916 5.03 -28.72 -37.90
N ILE A 917 4.12 -28.52 -38.87
CA ILE A 917 2.73 -29.00 -38.76
C ILE A 917 2.19 -29.54 -40.10
N GLY A 918 2.68 -29.04 -41.23
CA GLY A 918 2.11 -29.34 -42.55
C GLY A 918 0.82 -28.57 -42.80
N PHE A 919 0.58 -28.18 -44.06
CA PHE A 919 -0.54 -27.29 -44.40
C PHE A 919 -1.93 -27.95 -44.24
N GLU A 920 -2.04 -29.27 -44.37
CA GLU A 920 -3.31 -29.98 -44.11
C GLU A 920 -3.70 -29.93 -42.62
N LYS A 921 -2.78 -30.31 -41.70
CA LYS A 921 -3.05 -30.28 -40.25
C LYS A 921 -3.18 -28.86 -39.70
N LEU A 922 -2.44 -27.91 -40.27
CA LEU A 922 -2.58 -26.51 -39.93
C LEU A 922 -4.01 -26.04 -40.14
N SER A 923 -4.64 -26.47 -41.22
CA SER A 923 -5.98 -26.02 -41.52
C SER A 923 -7.06 -26.64 -40.62
N LEU A 924 -6.89 -27.91 -40.19
CA LEU A 924 -7.70 -28.50 -39.12
C LEU A 924 -7.58 -27.71 -37.80
N ALA A 925 -6.35 -27.36 -37.40
CA ALA A 925 -6.10 -26.62 -36.16
C ALA A 925 -6.70 -25.20 -36.15
N LEU A 926 -6.86 -24.59 -37.33
CA LEU A 926 -7.49 -23.28 -37.48
C LEU A 926 -9.03 -23.37 -37.43
N GLU A 927 -9.63 -24.50 -37.84
CA GLU A 927 -11.07 -24.74 -37.70
C GLU A 927 -11.48 -25.03 -36.24
N GLU A 928 -10.66 -25.79 -35.50
CA GLU A 928 -10.93 -26.14 -34.09
C GLU A 928 -10.68 -24.98 -33.11
N ASN A 929 -9.86 -24.01 -33.48
CA ASN A 929 -9.50 -22.87 -32.63
C ASN A 929 -9.63 -21.54 -33.40
N PRO A 930 -10.88 -21.09 -33.72
CA PRO A 930 -11.11 -19.92 -34.57
C PRO A 930 -10.46 -18.63 -34.06
N LYS A 931 -10.16 -18.55 -32.75
CA LYS A 931 -9.46 -17.42 -32.10
C LYS A 931 -8.01 -17.23 -32.56
N LEU A 932 -7.40 -18.23 -33.22
CA LEU A 932 -6.05 -18.12 -33.79
C LEU A 932 -6.04 -17.35 -35.11
N ILE A 933 -7.18 -17.33 -35.81
CA ILE A 933 -7.38 -16.57 -37.03
C ILE A 933 -7.84 -15.15 -36.67
N ASN A 934 -7.14 -14.16 -37.20
CA ASN A 934 -7.64 -12.79 -37.21
C ASN A 934 -8.36 -12.52 -38.54
N SER A 935 -9.44 -11.76 -38.53
CA SER A 935 -10.08 -11.24 -39.74
C SER A 935 -9.64 -9.80 -39.98
N TYR A 936 -9.23 -9.50 -41.21
CA TYR A 936 -9.03 -8.12 -41.63
C TYR A 936 -10.40 -7.51 -41.98
N PHE A 937 -10.95 -6.68 -41.09
CA PHE A 937 -12.23 -6.00 -41.31
C PHE A 937 -12.05 -4.65 -42.00
N ARG A 938 -12.91 -4.39 -42.99
CA ARG A 938 -13.00 -3.12 -43.72
C ARG A 938 -13.22 -1.89 -42.81
N TYR A 939 -12.14 -1.22 -42.39
CA TYR A 939 -12.22 -0.03 -41.53
C TYR A 939 -12.07 1.27 -42.33
N LEU A 940 -13.12 1.71 -43.05
CA LEU A 940 -13.29 3.11 -43.49
C LEU A 940 -14.78 3.48 -43.67
N LYS A 941 -15.42 3.91 -42.58
CA LYS A 941 -16.49 4.92 -42.59
C LYS A 941 -16.10 6.09 -41.67
N ARG A 942 -15.23 6.97 -42.17
CA ARG A 942 -15.25 8.40 -41.84
C ARG A 942 -15.80 9.10 -43.07
N ASN A 943 -16.95 9.77 -42.93
CA ASN A 943 -17.37 10.80 -43.87
C ASN A 943 -16.41 12.00 -43.73
N PRO A 944 -15.94 12.59 -44.83
CA PRO A 944 -15.06 13.75 -44.79
C PRO A 944 -15.86 15.02 -44.45
N LYS A 945 -15.31 15.82 -43.54
CA LYS A 945 -15.34 17.27 -43.65
C LYS A 945 -13.94 17.72 -44.02
#